data_AF-A0A5J5E7V7-F1
#
_entry.id   AF-A0A5J5E7V7-F1
#
_cell.length_a   1.000
_cell.length_b   1.000
_cell.length_c   1.000
_cell.angle_alpha   90.00
_cell.angle_beta   90.00
_cell.angle_gamma   90.00
#
_symmetry.space_group_name_H-M   'P 1'
#
loop_
_entity.id
_entity.type
_entity.pdbx_description
1 polymer ?
#
loop_
_entity_poly.entity_id
_entity_poly.type
_entity_poly.pdbx_seq_one_letter_code
_entity_poly.pdbx_strand_id
1 'polypeptide(L)'
;MRTIWRIYRRDLLRILRNPVAVVVTLGVAIIPSLYAWFNILANWDPYSATGNLQVAVANEDRGTSNELVGKLNAGDQVVSELKDNHQLGWRFVDSEDDAISGVETGRYYAAIVLPKNFSESLVNSVTGDSTGNSTGDSNSKHPQIRYYVNEKKNAIAPKITDTGATTIDEQINAAFIATVGDTVMSSISAAKGELDKAGDAAQQDSIADLNTVLTTLDNVDRSLTNLSAALKAADSTIADATATTDSLKQSIESARKASQQSGTLLAEAQQGSQAFSTTLVGALDTSSAQLSGIAVDVNTAAGTIIGSFNTAQNAVDSITNALNAPLDRTQAALDNVEDALRQAGFDENNSDPNVQQIWTQINALSNVISAQQSQVNDFHADASKFISSGKNATTGLSKAMGTAATGGLAALSQARQSLTGTVMPNLDASLNGFAALNGTLDGTLVSLNGTLDQANGLFKQLSGTISQTRSTVSGTQQSLTRLASDVRTVRTDLGALDSSAIYRNLTNTLHLNNEEFGTFMSQPVSLATKVVYPTDNYGSAVTPFYTNLALWVGGFVLIAIYKLEVDREHLRHVTATQAYLGRWLLLITVGFLQAIIACVGDLVLGIQCEHPALFLLAGIFCSFVYINIIYALAVAFRHIGKAVAVILVIVQIPGASGLYPIELMPDFFRDLHPWLPFTYGINAMRGPIAGTYANHYWLDMMHLSWYLPVALFVGLVVRRYAINLNALFDRRLGDTDLMITEHNSMINEQVSLTSVFGATSGSKDLRAFITRRAHRFFARYPRLITTGLVLLTVLPFVFLILLFVTRAKIAMLTAWILSIILIDAYLIVVEYIRESFARQIGISAMTADEFRDTMLNGYVWRRARHKHANSWAGAWGNANVTSDMNNTGSADNTHNAHNTDNTQSGGVR
;
A
#
# COMPACT_ATOMS: atom_id res chain seq x y z
N MET A 1 36.44 24.86 22.29
CA MET A 1 37.55 25.03 21.33
C MET A 1 38.85 24.35 21.77
N ARG A 2 39.75 24.97 22.57
CA ARG A 2 41.13 24.46 22.78
C ARG A 2 41.25 22.98 23.20
N THR A 3 40.40 22.48 24.10
CA THR A 3 40.40 21.06 24.52
C THR A 3 39.99 20.09 23.41
N ILE A 4 39.02 20.48 22.58
CA ILE A 4 38.52 19.69 21.43
C ILE A 4 39.66 19.48 20.42
N TRP A 5 40.37 20.56 20.08
CA TRP A 5 41.52 20.50 19.17
C TRP A 5 42.68 19.65 19.73
N ARG A 6 42.91 19.68 21.05
CA ARG A 6 43.91 18.81 21.70
C ARG A 6 43.54 17.32 21.58
N ILE A 7 42.27 16.96 21.76
CA ILE A 7 41.79 15.58 21.58
C ILE A 7 42.01 15.13 20.14
N TYR A 8 41.49 15.90 19.17
CA TYR A 8 41.63 15.62 17.75
C TYR A 8 43.10 15.45 17.33
N ARG A 9 43.97 16.42 17.67
CA ARG A 9 45.40 16.38 17.33
C ARG A 9 46.11 15.20 17.99
N ARG A 10 45.80 14.87 19.25
CA ARG A 10 46.39 13.73 19.96
C ARG A 10 46.02 12.41 19.25
N ASP A 11 44.76 12.24 18.92
CA ASP A 11 44.27 10.98 18.38
C ASP A 11 44.71 10.78 16.92
N LEU A 12 44.79 11.87 16.13
CA LEU A 12 45.42 11.86 14.80
C LEU A 12 46.92 11.49 14.88
N LEU A 13 47.67 12.07 15.83
CA LEU A 13 49.08 11.74 16.05
C LEU A 13 49.27 10.30 16.57
N ARG A 14 48.33 9.74 17.33
CA ARG A 14 48.34 8.33 17.75
C ARG A 14 48.21 7.39 16.54
N ILE A 15 47.34 7.72 15.59
CA ILE A 15 47.21 6.96 14.33
C ILE A 15 48.52 7.07 13.53
N LEU A 16 48.96 8.29 13.21
CA LEU A 16 50.15 8.53 12.37
C LEU A 16 51.46 7.96 12.94
N ARG A 17 51.56 7.79 14.27
CA ARG A 17 52.74 7.22 14.93
C ARG A 17 52.77 5.68 14.92
N ASN A 18 51.65 5.00 14.68
CA ASN A 18 51.58 3.54 14.64
C ASN A 18 51.34 3.08 13.18
N PRO A 19 52.32 2.44 12.52
CA PRO A 19 52.19 2.06 11.11
C PRO A 19 51.01 1.09 10.87
N VAL A 20 50.70 0.21 11.81
CA VAL A 20 49.53 -0.69 11.70
C VAL A 20 48.23 0.10 11.74
N ALA A 21 48.15 1.13 12.59
CA ALA A 21 46.97 2.01 12.65
C ALA A 21 46.80 2.83 11.37
N VAL A 22 47.89 3.29 10.75
CA VAL A 22 47.84 3.96 9.43
C VAL A 22 47.32 3.03 8.34
N VAL A 23 47.85 1.80 8.26
CA VAL A 23 47.39 0.79 7.27
C VAL A 23 45.91 0.45 7.46
N VAL A 24 45.46 0.25 8.72
CA VAL A 24 44.03 0.01 9.01
C VAL A 24 43.18 1.24 8.64
N THR A 25 43.65 2.46 8.94
CA THR A 25 42.95 3.71 8.57
C THR A 25 42.80 3.84 7.05
N LEU A 26 43.85 3.53 6.28
CA LEU A 26 43.81 3.55 4.81
C LEU A 26 42.91 2.43 4.24
N GLY A 27 42.96 1.23 4.80
CA GLY A 27 42.06 0.13 4.42
C GLY A 27 40.59 0.52 4.65
N VAL A 28 40.27 1.07 5.82
CA VAL A 28 38.94 1.61 6.14
C VAL A 28 38.53 2.76 5.22
N ALA A 29 39.49 3.55 4.73
CA ALA A 29 39.22 4.63 3.80
C ALA A 29 38.90 4.15 2.37
N ILE A 30 39.39 2.96 1.97
CA ILE A 30 39.29 2.44 0.59
C ILE A 30 38.20 1.36 0.44
N ILE A 31 38.01 0.49 1.44
CA ILE A 31 37.06 -0.66 1.38
C ILE A 31 35.64 -0.26 0.91
N PRO A 32 35.02 0.83 1.39
CA PRO A 32 33.68 1.20 0.93
C PRO A 32 33.66 1.62 -0.54
N SER A 33 34.70 2.32 -1.00
CA SER A 33 34.84 2.77 -2.39
C SER A 33 35.01 1.60 -3.36
N LEU A 34 35.74 0.54 -2.96
CA LEU A 34 35.85 -0.70 -3.76
C LEU A 34 34.47 -1.29 -4.07
N TYR A 35 33.55 -1.28 -3.10
CA TYR A 35 32.19 -1.76 -3.33
C TYR A 35 31.47 -0.93 -4.41
N ALA A 36 31.57 0.41 -4.38
CA ALA A 36 30.99 1.23 -5.43
C ALA A 36 31.63 0.91 -6.80
N TRP A 37 32.96 0.92 -6.88
CA TRP A 37 33.69 0.73 -8.13
C TRP A 37 33.42 -0.61 -8.80
N PHE A 38 33.42 -1.72 -8.05
CA PHE A 38 33.09 -3.04 -8.61
C PHE A 38 31.65 -3.12 -9.11
N ASN A 39 30.69 -2.47 -8.44
CA ASN A 39 29.30 -2.47 -8.89
C ASN A 39 29.08 -1.52 -10.09
N ILE A 40 29.75 -0.36 -10.14
CA ILE A 40 29.71 0.56 -11.28
C ILE A 40 30.32 -0.10 -12.52
N LEU A 41 31.48 -0.77 -12.39
CA LEU A 41 32.11 -1.51 -13.49
C LEU A 41 31.30 -2.73 -13.95
N ALA A 42 30.72 -3.50 -13.03
CA ALA A 42 29.89 -4.64 -13.37
C ALA A 42 28.60 -4.24 -14.12
N ASN A 43 28.12 -3.02 -13.88
CA ASN A 43 26.95 -2.44 -14.55
C ASN A 43 27.36 -1.33 -15.54
N TRP A 44 28.57 -1.36 -16.09
CA TRP A 44 29.06 -0.28 -16.95
C TRP A 44 28.18 -0.08 -18.19
N ASP A 45 28.01 -1.16 -18.95
CA ASP A 45 27.10 -1.23 -20.08
C ASP A 45 26.55 -2.67 -20.23
N PRO A 46 25.49 -3.04 -19.49
CA PRO A 46 24.86 -4.35 -19.59
C PRO A 46 24.09 -4.54 -20.91
N TYR A 47 23.91 -3.49 -21.72
CA TYR A 47 23.12 -3.49 -22.94
C TYR A 47 23.98 -3.67 -24.21
N SER A 48 25.27 -3.33 -24.18
CA SER A 48 26.23 -3.66 -25.25
C SER A 48 26.36 -5.18 -25.52
N ALA A 49 26.05 -6.02 -24.54
CA ALA A 49 26.26 -7.47 -24.57
C ALA A 49 25.01 -8.28 -24.97
N THR A 50 23.96 -7.62 -25.50
CA THR A 50 22.67 -8.26 -25.84
C THR A 50 22.77 -9.35 -26.91
N GLY A 51 23.80 -9.35 -27.75
CA GLY A 51 24.09 -10.46 -28.67
C GLY A 51 24.28 -11.83 -28.00
N ASN A 52 24.51 -11.87 -26.68
CA ASN A 52 24.55 -13.12 -25.91
C ASN A 52 23.15 -13.67 -25.58
N LEU A 53 22.09 -12.85 -25.63
CA LEU A 53 20.71 -13.28 -25.42
C LEU A 53 20.24 -14.07 -26.64
N GLN A 54 20.13 -15.39 -26.47
CA GLN A 54 19.70 -16.30 -27.53
C GLN A 54 18.19 -16.16 -27.77
N VAL A 55 17.79 -15.72 -28.95
CA VAL A 55 16.39 -15.59 -29.38
C VAL A 55 16.16 -16.49 -30.59
N ALA A 56 15.20 -17.41 -30.50
CA ALA A 56 14.86 -18.29 -31.61
C ALA A 56 13.98 -17.58 -32.64
N VAL A 57 14.14 -17.94 -33.91
CA VAL A 57 13.28 -17.48 -35.00
C VAL A 57 12.90 -18.69 -35.85
N ALA A 58 11.60 -18.98 -35.94
CA ALA A 58 11.04 -20.01 -36.81
C ALA A 58 10.22 -19.36 -37.92
N ASN A 59 10.45 -19.76 -39.16
CA ASN A 59 9.68 -19.29 -40.31
C ASN A 59 8.88 -20.45 -40.91
N GLU A 60 7.57 -20.45 -40.69
CA GLU A 60 6.64 -21.39 -41.33
C GLU A 60 5.91 -20.75 -42.54
N ASP A 61 6.18 -19.47 -42.84
CA ASP A 61 5.53 -18.74 -43.94
C ASP A 61 5.80 -19.40 -45.30
N ARG A 62 4.74 -19.56 -46.09
CA ARG A 62 4.79 -20.20 -47.40
C ARG A 62 5.00 -19.21 -48.55
N GLY A 63 4.94 -17.92 -48.25
CA GLY A 63 4.82 -16.87 -49.26
C GLY A 63 3.44 -16.85 -49.92
N THR A 64 3.17 -15.82 -50.71
CA THR A 64 1.95 -15.69 -51.50
C THR A 64 2.27 -15.21 -52.93
N SER A 65 1.30 -15.32 -53.82
CA SER A 65 1.40 -14.84 -55.20
C SER A 65 0.09 -14.19 -55.61
N ASN A 66 0.13 -12.91 -55.99
CA ASN A 66 -1.04 -12.12 -56.38
C ASN A 66 -0.72 -11.31 -57.65
N GLU A 67 -1.71 -11.06 -58.51
CA GLU A 67 -1.55 -10.25 -59.73
C GLU A 67 -1.10 -8.81 -59.43
N LEU A 68 -1.44 -8.27 -58.25
CA LEU A 68 -1.02 -6.93 -57.81
C LEU A 68 0.44 -6.86 -57.33
N VAL A 69 0.93 -7.87 -56.61
CA VAL A 69 2.21 -7.79 -55.85
C VAL A 69 3.27 -8.78 -56.36
N GLY A 70 2.95 -9.57 -57.38
CA GLY A 70 3.79 -10.67 -57.84
C GLY A 70 3.93 -11.78 -56.81
N LYS A 71 5.08 -12.45 -56.78
CA LYS A 71 5.42 -13.49 -55.80
C LYS A 71 6.14 -12.86 -54.61
N LEU A 72 5.47 -12.77 -53.46
CA LEU A 72 5.99 -12.18 -52.23
C LEU A 72 6.26 -13.28 -51.19
N ASN A 73 7.45 -13.29 -50.57
CA ASN A 73 7.71 -14.04 -49.35
C ASN A 73 8.30 -13.11 -48.29
N ALA A 74 7.41 -12.50 -47.50
CA ALA A 74 7.78 -11.60 -46.43
C ALA A 74 8.52 -12.33 -45.30
N GLY A 75 8.16 -13.58 -44.98
CA GLY A 75 8.85 -14.35 -43.96
C GLY A 75 10.33 -14.59 -44.26
N ASP A 76 10.67 -14.93 -45.52
CA ASP A 76 12.06 -15.07 -45.95
C ASP A 76 12.84 -13.75 -45.92
N GLN A 77 12.20 -12.63 -46.25
CA GLN A 77 12.79 -11.29 -46.17
C GLN A 77 13.14 -10.93 -44.71
N VAL A 78 12.20 -11.14 -43.79
CA VAL A 78 12.41 -10.93 -42.34
C VAL A 78 13.55 -11.80 -41.81
N VAL A 79 13.60 -13.07 -42.21
CA VAL A 79 14.70 -13.99 -41.85
C VAL A 79 16.05 -13.55 -42.44
N SER A 80 16.07 -12.86 -43.58
CA SER A 80 17.30 -12.29 -44.14
C SER A 80 17.79 -11.08 -43.34
N GLU A 81 16.92 -10.08 -43.13
CA GLU A 81 17.24 -8.88 -42.32
C GLU A 81 17.69 -9.25 -40.89
N LEU A 82 17.09 -10.29 -40.31
CA LEU A 82 17.48 -10.80 -38.99
C LEU A 82 18.80 -11.55 -38.96
N LYS A 83 19.32 -12.03 -40.09
CA LYS A 83 20.70 -12.58 -40.16
C LYS A 83 21.74 -11.47 -40.20
N ASP A 84 21.40 -10.33 -40.77
CA ASP A 84 22.29 -9.16 -40.87
C ASP A 84 22.23 -8.29 -39.59
N ASN A 85 21.14 -8.35 -38.82
CA ASN A 85 21.03 -7.72 -37.50
C ASN A 85 21.80 -8.50 -36.41
N HIS A 86 22.88 -7.92 -35.87
CA HIS A 86 23.74 -8.54 -34.85
C HIS A 86 23.46 -8.08 -33.40
N GLN A 87 22.38 -7.32 -33.14
CA GLN A 87 22.09 -6.76 -31.81
C GLN A 87 21.61 -7.80 -30.79
N LEU A 88 21.01 -8.90 -31.26
CA LEU A 88 20.54 -10.02 -30.45
C LEU A 88 21.13 -11.33 -30.98
N GLY A 89 21.18 -12.35 -30.12
CA GLY A 89 21.73 -13.66 -30.44
C GLY A 89 20.76 -14.52 -31.24
N TRP A 90 20.41 -14.14 -32.46
CA TRP A 90 19.40 -14.83 -33.27
C TRP A 90 19.79 -16.30 -33.55
N ARG A 91 18.79 -17.17 -33.46
CA ARG A 91 18.90 -18.62 -33.68
C ARG A 91 17.74 -19.09 -34.55
N PHE A 92 18.00 -19.19 -35.84
CA PHE A 92 17.07 -19.75 -36.80
C PHE A 92 16.89 -21.24 -36.52
N VAL A 93 15.65 -21.70 -36.40
CA VAL A 93 15.27 -23.08 -36.15
C VAL A 93 14.24 -23.53 -37.18
N ASP A 94 14.27 -24.83 -37.52
CA ASP A 94 13.55 -25.38 -38.68
C ASP A 94 12.04 -25.58 -38.43
N SER A 95 11.58 -25.54 -37.17
CA SER A 95 10.17 -25.73 -36.82
C SER A 95 9.71 -24.81 -35.70
N GLU A 96 8.41 -24.50 -35.69
CA GLU A 96 7.73 -23.84 -34.57
C GLU A 96 7.91 -24.59 -33.24
N ASP A 97 7.74 -25.92 -33.25
CA ASP A 97 7.80 -26.76 -32.04
C ASP A 97 9.20 -26.74 -31.39
N ASP A 98 10.28 -26.71 -32.19
CA ASP A 98 11.65 -26.55 -31.69
C ASP A 98 11.91 -25.17 -31.08
N ALA A 99 11.28 -24.12 -31.63
CA ALA A 99 11.36 -22.77 -31.10
C ALA A 99 10.67 -22.68 -29.73
N ILE A 100 9.45 -23.20 -29.63
CA ILE A 100 8.66 -23.21 -28.39
C ILE A 100 9.34 -24.10 -27.34
N SER A 101 9.70 -25.34 -27.67
CA SER A 101 10.41 -26.26 -26.78
C SER A 101 11.76 -25.70 -26.32
N GLY A 102 12.47 -24.98 -27.20
CA GLY A 102 13.70 -24.27 -26.85
C GLY A 102 13.50 -23.11 -25.87
N VAL A 103 12.35 -22.43 -25.91
CA VAL A 103 11.96 -21.42 -24.89
C VAL A 103 11.55 -22.10 -23.59
N GLU A 104 10.71 -23.13 -23.62
CA GLU A 104 10.25 -23.88 -22.43
C GLU A 104 11.41 -24.51 -21.65
N THR A 105 12.34 -25.16 -22.35
CA THR A 105 13.57 -25.74 -21.77
C THR A 105 14.58 -24.69 -21.32
N GLY A 106 14.36 -23.41 -21.64
CA GLY A 106 15.25 -22.31 -21.30
C GLY A 106 16.55 -22.28 -22.12
N ARG A 107 16.61 -22.97 -23.26
CA ARG A 107 17.70 -22.86 -24.23
C ARG A 107 17.73 -21.46 -24.84
N TYR A 108 16.57 -20.96 -25.25
CA TYR A 108 16.34 -19.59 -25.72
C TYR A 108 15.68 -18.74 -24.62
N TYR A 109 15.81 -17.42 -24.71
CA TYR A 109 15.10 -16.47 -23.83
C TYR A 109 13.73 -16.10 -24.39
N ALA A 110 13.62 -16.02 -25.72
CA ALA A 110 12.38 -15.84 -26.46
C ALA A 110 12.43 -16.61 -27.79
N ALA A 111 11.27 -16.79 -28.41
CA ALA A 111 11.11 -17.31 -29.76
C ALA A 111 10.10 -16.44 -30.53
N ILE A 112 10.37 -16.24 -31.81
CA ILE A 112 9.53 -15.52 -32.76
C ILE A 112 9.14 -16.50 -33.85
N VAL A 113 7.83 -16.68 -34.06
CA VAL A 113 7.27 -17.64 -35.02
C VAL A 113 6.42 -16.89 -36.04
N LEU A 114 6.87 -16.92 -37.30
CA LEU A 114 6.13 -16.40 -38.45
C LEU A 114 5.19 -17.50 -38.96
N PRO A 115 3.85 -17.33 -38.90
CA PRO A 115 2.88 -18.37 -39.24
C PRO A 115 2.77 -18.60 -40.76
N LYS A 116 2.15 -19.73 -41.13
CA LYS A 116 2.03 -20.24 -42.52
C LYS A 116 1.36 -19.30 -43.52
N ASN A 117 0.52 -18.40 -43.01
CA ASN A 117 -0.27 -17.42 -43.75
C ASN A 117 0.30 -15.99 -43.62
N PHE A 118 1.50 -15.78 -43.07
CA PHE A 118 2.03 -14.45 -42.78
C PHE A 118 2.08 -13.54 -44.04
N SER A 119 2.66 -14.01 -45.15
CA SER A 119 2.65 -13.28 -46.43
C SER A 119 1.24 -13.11 -47.02
N GLU A 120 0.34 -14.08 -46.83
CA GLU A 120 -1.04 -14.03 -47.33
C GLU A 120 -1.86 -12.95 -46.60
N SER A 121 -1.79 -12.92 -45.27
CA SER A 121 -2.42 -11.91 -44.42
C SER A 121 -1.88 -10.50 -44.67
N LEU A 122 -0.58 -10.37 -45.00
CA LEU A 122 -0.01 -9.09 -45.44
C LEU A 122 -0.69 -8.58 -46.73
N VAL A 123 -0.76 -9.40 -47.79
CA VAL A 123 -1.36 -8.97 -49.06
C VAL A 123 -2.86 -8.69 -48.94
N ASN A 124 -3.59 -9.57 -48.23
CA ASN A 124 -5.04 -9.40 -48.05
C ASN A 124 -5.41 -8.12 -47.27
N SER A 125 -4.50 -7.61 -46.42
CA SER A 125 -4.69 -6.32 -45.72
C SER A 125 -4.64 -5.09 -46.65
N VAL A 126 -4.00 -5.21 -47.83
CA VAL A 126 -3.86 -4.14 -48.85
C VAL A 126 -4.95 -4.24 -49.90
N THR A 127 -5.23 -5.45 -50.39
CA THR A 127 -6.16 -5.65 -51.52
C THR A 127 -7.63 -5.59 -51.09
N GLY A 128 -7.93 -5.76 -49.80
CA GLY A 128 -9.28 -5.82 -49.27
C GLY A 128 -10.08 -7.05 -49.71
N ASP A 129 -9.45 -7.98 -50.43
CA ASP A 129 -10.11 -9.15 -51.00
C ASP A 129 -10.54 -10.13 -49.89
N SER A 130 -11.85 -10.31 -49.79
CA SER A 130 -12.51 -11.12 -48.75
C SER A 130 -12.85 -12.54 -49.23
N THR A 131 -12.30 -12.99 -50.36
CA THR A 131 -12.65 -14.28 -50.99
C THR A 131 -11.75 -15.47 -50.57
N GLY A 132 -10.76 -15.24 -49.71
CA GLY A 132 -9.86 -16.27 -49.17
C GLY A 132 -10.58 -17.30 -48.29
N ASN A 133 -11.05 -18.39 -48.91
CA ASN A 133 -11.70 -19.53 -48.23
C ASN A 133 -10.67 -20.41 -47.48
N SER A 134 -10.11 -19.89 -46.38
CA SER A 134 -9.17 -20.62 -45.53
C SER A 134 -9.87 -21.17 -44.28
N THR A 135 -9.98 -22.50 -44.23
CA THR A 135 -10.55 -23.24 -43.10
C THR A 135 -9.67 -23.15 -41.86
N GLY A 136 -10.22 -22.63 -40.76
CA GLY A 136 -9.89 -23.15 -39.44
C GLY A 136 -8.77 -22.47 -38.65
N ASP A 137 -8.61 -21.15 -38.72
CA ASP A 137 -8.40 -20.39 -37.48
C ASP A 137 -9.05 -19.00 -37.57
N SER A 138 -9.51 -18.47 -36.44
CA SER A 138 -10.55 -17.44 -36.44
C SER A 138 -10.03 -16.01 -36.27
N ASN A 139 -10.42 -15.15 -37.21
CA ASN A 139 -10.64 -13.71 -37.00
C ASN A 139 -9.38 -12.84 -36.72
N SER A 140 -8.50 -12.69 -37.73
CA SER A 140 -7.68 -11.47 -37.84
C SER A 140 -7.45 -11.04 -39.29
N LYS A 141 -7.80 -9.78 -39.56
CA LYS A 141 -7.63 -9.09 -40.86
C LYS A 141 -6.22 -8.46 -41.01
N HIS A 142 -5.31 -8.81 -40.11
CA HIS A 142 -3.97 -8.24 -39.98
C HIS A 142 -2.95 -9.38 -39.87
N PRO A 143 -1.73 -9.18 -40.38
CA PRO A 143 -0.63 -10.13 -40.16
C PRO A 143 -0.33 -10.25 -38.66
N GLN A 144 -0.03 -11.47 -38.21
CA GLN A 144 0.33 -11.75 -36.83
C GLN A 144 1.67 -12.46 -36.75
N ILE A 145 2.46 -12.08 -35.76
CA ILE A 145 3.71 -12.73 -35.37
C ILE A 145 3.48 -13.32 -33.99
N ARG A 146 3.85 -14.59 -33.77
CA ARG A 146 3.71 -15.22 -32.46
C ARG A 146 5.03 -15.12 -31.70
N TYR A 147 5.00 -14.39 -30.59
CA TYR A 147 6.14 -14.16 -29.71
C TYR A 147 5.97 -14.94 -28.41
N TYR A 148 6.95 -15.78 -28.10
CA TYR A 148 7.01 -16.61 -26.90
C TYR A 148 8.20 -16.17 -26.07
N VAL A 149 8.03 -15.99 -24.76
CA VAL A 149 9.10 -15.46 -23.89
C VAL A 149 9.20 -16.23 -22.57
N ASN A 150 10.42 -16.56 -22.16
CA ASN A 150 10.68 -17.26 -20.90
C ASN A 150 11.01 -16.26 -19.78
N GLU A 151 9.97 -15.65 -19.21
CA GLU A 151 10.10 -14.72 -18.07
C GLU A 151 10.73 -15.36 -16.82
N LYS A 152 10.62 -16.69 -16.68
CA LYS A 152 11.20 -17.44 -15.56
C LYS A 152 12.74 -17.44 -15.59
N LYS A 153 13.36 -17.37 -16.77
CA LYS A 153 14.83 -17.47 -16.90
C LYS A 153 15.55 -16.22 -16.40
N ASN A 154 14.97 -15.04 -16.61
CA ASN A 154 15.48 -13.76 -16.11
C ASN A 154 14.37 -12.69 -16.19
N ALA A 155 14.25 -11.80 -15.21
CA ALA A 155 13.18 -10.79 -15.17
C ALA A 155 13.40 -9.59 -16.13
N ILE A 156 14.62 -9.35 -16.60
CA ILE A 156 14.99 -8.24 -17.48
C ILE A 156 15.04 -8.71 -18.95
N ALA A 157 15.44 -9.97 -19.19
CA ALA A 157 15.55 -10.51 -20.55
C ALA A 157 14.27 -10.35 -21.39
N PRO A 158 13.04 -10.58 -20.87
CA PRO A 158 11.80 -10.30 -21.59
C PRO A 158 11.74 -8.86 -22.10
N LYS A 159 12.09 -7.87 -21.28
CA LYS A 159 12.03 -6.46 -21.71
C LYS A 159 13.07 -6.10 -22.76
N ILE A 160 14.18 -6.82 -22.83
CA ILE A 160 15.17 -6.66 -23.90
C ILE A 160 14.70 -7.37 -25.18
N THR A 161 14.12 -8.57 -25.07
CA THR A 161 13.60 -9.32 -26.23
C THR A 161 12.30 -8.72 -26.77
N ASP A 162 11.50 -8.06 -25.92
CA ASP A 162 10.30 -7.29 -26.30
C ASP A 162 10.71 -6.14 -27.23
N THR A 163 11.76 -5.36 -26.88
CA THR A 163 12.32 -4.33 -27.76
C THR A 163 12.80 -4.92 -29.08
N GLY A 164 13.48 -6.08 -29.05
CA GLY A 164 13.87 -6.79 -30.27
C GLY A 164 12.67 -7.20 -31.16
N ALA A 165 11.57 -7.63 -30.55
CA ALA A 165 10.33 -7.94 -31.26
C ALA A 165 9.65 -6.69 -31.82
N THR A 166 9.71 -5.55 -31.11
CA THR A 166 9.23 -4.25 -31.63
C THR A 166 10.08 -3.77 -32.82
N THR A 167 11.41 -3.90 -32.77
CA THR A 167 12.27 -3.57 -33.92
C THR A 167 11.97 -4.47 -35.14
N ILE A 168 11.60 -5.73 -34.92
CA ILE A 168 11.11 -6.62 -35.99
C ILE A 168 9.80 -6.13 -36.58
N ASP A 169 8.84 -5.73 -35.75
CA ASP A 169 7.56 -5.16 -36.20
C ASP A 169 7.79 -3.85 -37.00
N GLU A 170 8.67 -2.98 -36.54
CA GLU A 170 9.09 -1.77 -37.27
C GLU A 170 9.74 -2.09 -38.63
N GLN A 171 10.65 -3.06 -38.69
CA GLN A 171 11.30 -3.51 -39.93
C GLN A 171 10.31 -4.14 -40.92
N ILE A 172 9.37 -4.96 -40.42
CA ILE A 172 8.30 -5.57 -41.22
C ILE A 172 7.38 -4.51 -41.80
N ASN A 173 6.93 -3.56 -40.99
CA ASN A 173 6.09 -2.46 -41.46
C ASN A 173 6.83 -1.59 -42.49
N ALA A 174 8.12 -1.30 -42.29
CA ALA A 174 8.92 -0.55 -43.27
C ALA A 174 9.06 -1.29 -44.62
N ALA A 175 9.40 -2.58 -44.61
CA ALA A 175 9.52 -3.40 -45.82
C ALA A 175 8.17 -3.57 -46.55
N PHE A 176 7.09 -3.74 -45.79
CA PHE A 176 5.72 -3.80 -46.31
C PHE A 176 5.33 -2.49 -46.99
N ILE A 177 5.50 -1.35 -46.33
CA ILE A 177 5.10 -0.05 -46.89
C ILE A 177 5.97 0.30 -48.12
N ALA A 178 7.26 -0.03 -48.14
CA ALA A 178 8.10 0.12 -49.33
C ALA A 178 7.55 -0.70 -50.51
N THR A 179 7.25 -1.99 -50.29
CA THR A 179 6.68 -2.89 -51.31
C THR A 179 5.33 -2.42 -51.83
N VAL A 180 4.45 -1.93 -50.94
CA VAL A 180 3.15 -1.35 -51.30
C VAL A 180 3.33 -0.03 -52.05
N GLY A 181 4.29 0.82 -51.63
CA GLY A 181 4.63 2.08 -52.30
C GLY A 181 5.08 1.87 -53.75
N ASP A 182 5.99 0.93 -53.99
CA ASP A 182 6.42 0.54 -55.35
C ASP A 182 5.26 -0.03 -56.17
N THR A 183 4.43 -0.89 -55.56
CA THR A 183 3.25 -1.49 -56.22
C THR A 183 2.24 -0.42 -56.64
N VAL A 184 1.90 0.51 -55.75
CA VAL A 184 1.00 1.64 -56.02
C VAL A 184 1.60 2.59 -57.06
N MET A 185 2.90 2.90 -56.98
CA MET A 185 3.57 3.76 -57.96
C MET A 185 3.63 3.10 -59.36
N SER A 186 3.85 1.79 -59.44
CA SER A 186 3.80 1.05 -60.70
C SER A 186 2.38 1.02 -61.30
N SER A 187 1.35 0.89 -60.46
CA SER A 187 -0.06 0.94 -60.85
C SER A 187 -0.47 2.34 -61.36
N ILE A 188 -0.02 3.41 -60.68
CA ILE A 188 -0.18 4.80 -61.11
C ILE A 188 0.56 5.05 -62.44
N SER A 189 1.75 4.45 -62.61
CA SER A 189 2.52 4.55 -63.85
C SER A 189 1.86 3.81 -65.02
N ALA A 190 1.13 2.71 -64.78
CA ALA A 190 0.30 2.06 -65.78
C ALA A 190 -0.95 2.90 -66.12
N ALA A 191 -1.64 3.45 -65.12
CA ALA A 191 -2.79 4.34 -65.31
C ALA A 191 -2.42 5.63 -66.07
N LYS A 192 -1.17 6.10 -65.94
CA LYS A 192 -0.61 7.24 -66.69
C LYS A 192 -0.68 7.06 -68.22
N GLY A 193 -0.73 5.82 -68.72
CA GLY A 193 -0.92 5.52 -70.14
C GLY A 193 -2.36 5.68 -70.65
N GLU A 194 -3.36 5.65 -69.75
CA GLU A 194 -4.78 5.88 -70.07
C GLU A 194 -5.19 7.35 -69.85
N LEU A 195 -4.50 8.07 -68.95
CA LEU A 195 -4.80 9.47 -68.60
C LEU A 195 -4.61 10.48 -69.74
N ASP A 196 -3.81 10.17 -70.77
CA ASP A 196 -3.53 11.03 -71.93
C ASP A 196 -4.76 11.34 -72.82
N LYS A 197 -5.94 10.78 -72.49
CA LYS A 197 -7.20 10.98 -73.23
C LYS A 197 -8.36 11.57 -72.43
N ALA A 198 -8.19 11.86 -71.13
CA ALA A 198 -9.31 12.15 -70.21
C ALA A 198 -9.24 13.52 -69.51
N GLY A 199 -8.55 14.50 -70.10
CA GLY A 199 -8.22 15.79 -69.47
C GLY A 199 -9.39 16.57 -68.85
N ASP A 200 -10.56 16.57 -69.49
CA ASP A 200 -11.72 17.33 -69.02
C ASP A 200 -12.66 16.50 -68.09
N ALA A 201 -12.72 15.18 -68.28
CA ALA A 201 -13.63 14.31 -67.51
C ALA A 201 -13.10 14.04 -66.10
N ALA A 202 -11.83 13.67 -65.97
CA ALA A 202 -11.23 13.29 -64.69
C ALA A 202 -11.21 14.45 -63.68
N GLN A 203 -11.09 15.70 -64.14
CA GLN A 203 -11.18 16.89 -63.27
C GLN A 203 -12.61 17.13 -62.78
N GLN A 204 -13.62 16.93 -63.65
CA GLN A 204 -15.02 17.11 -63.29
C GLN A 204 -15.50 16.03 -62.31
N ASP A 205 -15.06 14.79 -62.50
CA ASP A 205 -15.27 13.69 -61.56
C ASP A 205 -14.54 13.95 -60.22
N SER A 206 -13.28 14.39 -60.25
CA SER A 206 -12.55 14.76 -59.02
C SER A 206 -13.24 15.87 -58.21
N ILE A 207 -13.84 16.87 -58.88
CA ILE A 207 -14.62 17.91 -58.20
C ILE A 207 -15.94 17.34 -57.65
N ALA A 208 -16.57 16.39 -58.34
CA ALA A 208 -17.76 15.68 -57.85
C ALA A 208 -17.44 14.82 -56.61
N ASP A 209 -16.30 14.12 -56.61
CA ASP A 209 -15.83 13.32 -55.48
C ASP A 209 -15.49 14.21 -54.26
N LEU A 210 -14.79 15.34 -54.47
CA LEU A 210 -14.55 16.31 -53.40
C LEU A 210 -15.86 16.90 -52.82
N ASN A 211 -16.91 17.06 -53.64
CA ASN A 211 -18.25 17.43 -53.15
C ASN A 211 -18.93 16.31 -52.37
N THR A 212 -18.74 15.05 -52.76
CA THR A 212 -19.22 13.87 -52.02
C THR A 212 -18.52 13.73 -50.67
N VAL A 213 -17.20 13.98 -50.63
CA VAL A 213 -16.41 14.06 -49.39
C VAL A 213 -16.92 15.18 -48.50
N LEU A 214 -17.12 16.40 -49.03
CA LEU A 214 -17.67 17.52 -48.26
C LEU A 214 -19.07 17.23 -47.71
N THR A 215 -19.91 16.54 -48.48
CA THR A 215 -21.26 16.11 -48.04
C THR A 215 -21.17 15.07 -46.92
N THR A 216 -20.23 14.13 -47.04
CA THR A 216 -19.95 13.12 -46.00
C THR A 216 -19.43 13.77 -44.72
N LEU A 217 -18.50 14.72 -44.81
CA LEU A 217 -17.98 15.48 -43.66
C LEU A 217 -19.10 16.26 -42.95
N ASP A 218 -20.01 16.89 -43.69
CA ASP A 218 -21.16 17.61 -43.13
C ASP A 218 -22.17 16.66 -42.44
N ASN A 219 -22.38 15.46 -42.99
CA ASN A 219 -23.17 14.41 -42.34
C ASN A 219 -22.52 13.90 -41.04
N VAL A 220 -21.19 13.74 -41.01
CA VAL A 220 -20.46 13.34 -39.79
C VAL A 220 -20.52 14.45 -38.73
N ASP A 221 -20.35 15.73 -39.10
CA ASP A 221 -20.45 16.83 -38.14
C ASP A 221 -21.86 16.97 -37.52
N ARG A 222 -22.91 16.77 -38.32
CA ARG A 222 -24.29 16.70 -37.80
C ARG A 222 -24.47 15.54 -36.81
N SER A 223 -23.89 14.37 -37.10
CA SER A 223 -23.91 13.22 -36.17
C SER A 223 -23.17 13.51 -34.87
N LEU A 224 -22.00 14.14 -34.92
CA LEU A 224 -21.24 14.55 -33.72
C LEU A 224 -21.96 15.65 -32.93
N THR A 225 -22.66 16.56 -33.60
CA THR A 225 -23.50 17.57 -32.94
C THR A 225 -24.67 16.94 -32.19
N ASN A 226 -25.36 15.96 -32.78
CA ASN A 226 -26.42 15.20 -32.12
C ASN A 226 -25.87 14.41 -30.91
N LEU A 227 -24.71 13.76 -31.07
CA LEU A 227 -24.02 13.07 -29.98
C LEU A 227 -23.67 14.04 -28.83
N SER A 228 -23.13 15.23 -29.12
CA SER A 228 -22.82 16.24 -28.10
C SER A 228 -24.07 16.74 -27.36
N ALA A 229 -25.23 16.79 -28.03
CA ALA A 229 -26.51 17.10 -27.39
C ALA A 229 -26.99 15.97 -26.47
N ALA A 230 -26.90 14.71 -26.91
CA ALA A 230 -27.25 13.54 -26.08
C ALA A 230 -26.36 13.42 -24.83
N LEU A 231 -25.04 13.58 -24.98
CA LEU A 231 -24.09 13.60 -23.87
C LEU A 231 -24.39 14.73 -22.87
N LYS A 232 -24.80 15.91 -23.34
CA LYS A 232 -25.21 17.03 -22.48
C LYS A 232 -26.52 16.76 -21.73
N ALA A 233 -27.47 16.05 -22.35
CA ALA A 233 -28.70 15.63 -21.69
C ALA A 233 -28.40 14.62 -20.57
N ALA A 234 -27.59 13.60 -20.87
CA ALA A 234 -27.19 12.58 -19.88
C ALA A 234 -26.47 13.19 -18.66
N ASP A 235 -25.57 14.16 -18.86
CA ASP A 235 -24.89 14.87 -17.75
C ASP A 235 -25.87 15.64 -16.85
N SER A 236 -26.88 16.28 -17.43
CA SER A 236 -27.97 16.93 -16.66
C SER A 236 -28.77 15.90 -15.85
N THR A 237 -29.13 14.77 -16.45
CA THR A 237 -29.89 13.69 -15.80
C THR A 237 -29.10 13.05 -14.65
N ILE A 238 -27.78 12.92 -14.78
CA ILE A 238 -26.89 12.42 -13.71
C ILE A 238 -26.79 13.44 -12.56
N ALA A 239 -26.79 14.74 -12.85
CA ALA A 239 -26.84 15.77 -11.82
C ALA A 239 -28.17 15.72 -11.03
N ASP A 240 -29.30 15.54 -11.71
CA ASP A 240 -30.62 15.38 -11.08
C ASP A 240 -30.71 14.09 -10.23
N ALA A 241 -30.13 12.98 -10.70
CA ALA A 241 -30.03 11.73 -9.96
C ALA A 241 -29.14 11.85 -8.71
N THR A 242 -28.05 12.62 -8.79
CA THR A 242 -27.18 12.92 -7.65
C THR A 242 -27.90 13.77 -6.60
N ALA A 243 -28.60 14.83 -7.02
CA ALA A 243 -29.42 15.66 -6.13
C ALA A 243 -30.57 14.87 -5.47
N THR A 244 -31.18 13.94 -6.20
CA THR A 244 -32.19 13.00 -5.69
C THR A 244 -31.59 12.06 -4.64
N THR A 245 -30.39 11.55 -4.87
CA THR A 245 -29.65 10.68 -3.93
C THR A 245 -29.29 11.42 -2.63
N ASP A 246 -28.87 12.68 -2.71
CA ASP A 246 -28.59 13.49 -1.52
C ASP A 246 -29.86 13.86 -0.74
N SER A 247 -30.99 14.08 -1.43
CA SER A 247 -32.31 14.22 -0.80
C SER A 247 -32.75 12.93 -0.08
N LEU A 248 -32.50 11.77 -0.69
CA LEU A 248 -32.79 10.47 -0.09
C LEU A 248 -31.97 10.23 1.19
N LYS A 249 -30.71 10.67 1.26
CA LYS A 249 -29.92 10.64 2.51
C LYS A 249 -30.52 11.48 3.63
N GLN A 250 -31.07 12.66 3.32
CA GLN A 250 -31.80 13.49 4.29
C GLN A 250 -33.10 12.81 4.77
N SER A 251 -33.80 12.11 3.86
CA SER A 251 -34.95 11.28 4.20
C SER A 251 -34.58 10.09 5.10
N ILE A 252 -33.46 9.42 4.86
CA ILE A 252 -32.95 8.31 5.68
C ILE A 252 -32.59 8.77 7.09
N GLU A 253 -31.95 9.92 7.24
CA GLU A 253 -31.64 10.48 8.56
C GLU A 253 -32.92 10.86 9.32
N SER A 254 -33.95 11.33 8.61
CA SER A 254 -35.29 11.57 9.18
C SER A 254 -35.98 10.25 9.58
N ALA A 255 -35.85 9.21 8.76
CA ALA A 255 -36.37 7.87 9.02
C ALA A 255 -35.69 7.20 10.23
N ARG A 256 -34.36 7.34 10.37
CA ARG A 256 -33.61 6.87 11.55
C ARG A 256 -34.12 7.52 12.83
N LYS A 257 -34.37 8.83 12.82
CA LYS A 257 -34.95 9.54 13.98
C LYS A 257 -36.34 9.03 14.34
N ALA A 258 -37.20 8.78 13.36
CA ALA A 258 -38.54 8.21 13.57
C ALA A 258 -38.48 6.75 14.10
N SER A 259 -37.54 5.94 13.60
CA SER A 259 -37.26 4.58 14.10
C SER A 259 -36.77 4.58 15.56
N GLN A 260 -35.87 5.49 15.91
CA GLN A 260 -35.38 5.65 17.29
C GLN A 260 -36.51 6.06 18.25
N GLN A 261 -37.36 7.01 17.86
CA GLN A 261 -38.55 7.39 18.63
C GLN A 261 -39.53 6.22 18.79
N SER A 262 -39.75 5.44 17.73
CA SER A 262 -40.60 4.25 17.77
C SER A 262 -40.04 3.17 18.72
N GLY A 263 -38.71 3.00 18.76
CA GLY A 263 -38.04 2.11 19.71
C GLY A 263 -38.24 2.53 21.17
N THR A 264 -38.18 3.83 21.49
CA THR A 264 -38.46 4.35 22.84
C THR A 264 -39.92 4.11 23.23
N LEU A 265 -40.88 4.46 22.36
CA LEU A 265 -42.32 4.24 22.60
C LEU A 265 -42.65 2.74 22.77
N LEU A 266 -41.91 1.86 22.09
CA LEU A 266 -42.06 0.41 22.24
C LEU A 266 -41.55 -0.08 23.60
N ALA A 267 -40.43 0.44 24.10
CA ALA A 267 -39.92 0.11 25.42
C ALA A 267 -40.88 0.58 26.52
N GLU A 268 -41.48 1.77 26.37
CA GLU A 268 -42.56 2.26 27.24
C GLU A 268 -43.80 1.36 27.19
N ALA A 269 -44.20 0.90 26.00
CA ALA A 269 -45.32 -0.03 25.83
C ALA A 269 -45.03 -1.41 26.47
N GLN A 270 -43.83 -1.95 26.33
CA GLN A 270 -43.40 -3.19 27.00
C GLN A 270 -43.43 -3.04 28.53
N GLN A 271 -42.89 -1.93 29.05
CA GLN A 271 -42.89 -1.66 30.49
C GLN A 271 -44.32 -1.49 31.03
N GLY A 272 -45.18 -0.77 30.30
CA GLY A 272 -46.60 -0.61 30.61
C GLY A 272 -47.34 -1.96 30.61
N SER A 273 -47.11 -2.79 29.61
CA SER A 273 -47.68 -4.14 29.49
C SER A 273 -47.29 -5.03 30.68
N GLN A 274 -46.01 -5.04 31.06
CA GLN A 274 -45.50 -5.84 32.18
C GLN A 274 -46.03 -5.35 33.55
N ALA A 275 -46.07 -4.03 33.76
CA ALA A 275 -46.64 -3.43 34.97
C ALA A 275 -48.15 -3.71 35.08
N PHE A 276 -48.85 -3.63 33.95
CA PHE A 276 -50.27 -3.95 33.82
C PHE A 276 -50.55 -5.42 34.13
N SER A 277 -49.79 -6.36 33.54
CA SER A 277 -49.89 -7.80 33.80
C SER A 277 -49.74 -8.12 35.28
N THR A 278 -48.71 -7.54 35.92
CA THR A 278 -48.45 -7.69 37.37
C THR A 278 -49.61 -7.16 38.22
N THR A 279 -50.11 -5.97 37.89
CA THR A 279 -51.22 -5.31 38.61
C THR A 279 -52.53 -6.07 38.45
N LEU A 280 -52.84 -6.50 37.22
CA LEU A 280 -54.08 -7.21 36.91
C LEU A 280 -54.12 -8.60 37.53
N VAL A 281 -53.01 -9.35 37.54
CA VAL A 281 -52.95 -10.65 38.23
C VAL A 281 -53.19 -10.49 39.73
N GLY A 282 -52.54 -9.52 40.38
CA GLY A 282 -52.76 -9.24 41.81
C GLY A 282 -54.18 -8.76 42.13
N ALA A 283 -54.79 -7.98 41.24
CA ALA A 283 -56.17 -7.52 41.40
C ALA A 283 -57.20 -8.64 41.14
N LEU A 284 -56.92 -9.57 40.22
CA LEU A 284 -57.72 -10.78 40.00
C LEU A 284 -57.68 -11.75 41.20
N ASP A 285 -56.56 -11.77 41.93
CA ASP A 285 -56.45 -12.51 43.20
C ASP A 285 -57.14 -11.78 44.39
N THR A 286 -57.57 -10.51 44.21
CA THR A 286 -58.19 -9.67 45.25
C THR A 286 -59.67 -9.36 44.96
N SER A 287 -60.54 -10.35 45.19
CA SER A 287 -62.02 -10.31 45.24
C SER A 287 -62.80 -9.15 44.58
N SER A 288 -63.46 -9.48 43.45
CA SER A 288 -64.72 -8.95 42.84
C SER A 288 -65.13 -7.47 42.88
N ALA A 289 -64.91 -6.71 43.95
CA ALA A 289 -65.54 -5.40 44.18
C ALA A 289 -64.88 -4.24 43.40
N GLN A 290 -63.65 -4.41 42.91
CA GLN A 290 -62.90 -3.38 42.17
C GLN A 290 -62.95 -3.56 40.64
N LEU A 291 -63.64 -4.59 40.14
CA LEU A 291 -63.62 -5.00 38.72
C LEU A 291 -64.03 -3.91 37.73
N SER A 292 -64.99 -3.04 38.11
CA SER A 292 -65.40 -1.92 37.26
C SER A 292 -64.32 -0.86 37.11
N GLY A 293 -63.48 -0.64 38.13
CA GLY A 293 -62.32 0.25 38.05
C GLY A 293 -61.24 -0.34 37.16
N ILE A 294 -60.90 -1.61 37.39
CA ILE A 294 -59.93 -2.35 36.57
C ILE A 294 -60.33 -2.30 35.09
N ALA A 295 -61.59 -2.49 34.74
CA ALA A 295 -62.06 -2.43 33.35
C ALA A 295 -61.89 -1.03 32.70
N VAL A 296 -61.97 0.06 33.48
CA VAL A 296 -61.66 1.42 33.01
C VAL A 296 -60.15 1.58 32.81
N ASP A 297 -59.33 1.05 33.72
CA ASP A 297 -57.87 1.07 33.59
C ASP A 297 -57.39 0.25 32.38
N VAL A 298 -57.98 -0.93 32.12
CA VAL A 298 -57.71 -1.75 30.93
C VAL A 298 -58.07 -1.00 29.65
N ASN A 299 -59.24 -0.36 29.59
CA ASN A 299 -59.64 0.40 28.39
C ASN A 299 -58.76 1.64 28.17
N THR A 300 -58.31 2.30 29.24
CA THR A 300 -57.37 3.42 29.17
C THR A 300 -56.00 2.94 28.65
N ALA A 301 -55.43 1.89 29.24
CA ALA A 301 -54.15 1.32 28.82
C ALA A 301 -54.21 0.76 27.38
N ALA A 302 -55.28 0.07 27.02
CA ALA A 302 -55.51 -0.41 25.64
C ALA A 302 -55.60 0.75 24.65
N GLY A 303 -56.26 1.85 25.03
CA GLY A 303 -56.31 3.09 24.24
C GLY A 303 -54.91 3.69 24.01
N THR A 304 -54.09 3.77 25.06
CA THR A 304 -52.69 4.24 24.95
C THR A 304 -51.85 3.34 24.04
N ILE A 305 -51.93 2.02 24.21
CA ILE A 305 -51.18 1.04 23.40
C ILE A 305 -51.60 1.10 21.92
N ILE A 306 -52.90 1.18 21.63
CA ILE A 306 -53.42 1.37 20.26
C ILE A 306 -52.95 2.72 19.69
N GLY A 307 -52.90 3.77 20.50
CA GLY A 307 -52.32 5.06 20.16
C GLY A 307 -50.86 4.95 19.71
N SER A 308 -50.01 4.29 20.51
CA SER A 308 -48.61 4.03 20.16
C SER A 308 -48.47 3.22 18.86
N PHE A 309 -49.30 2.19 18.65
CA PHE A 309 -49.33 1.44 17.40
C PHE A 309 -49.82 2.24 16.19
N ASN A 310 -50.66 3.28 16.38
CA ASN A 310 -51.03 4.20 15.31
C ASN A 310 -49.89 5.17 14.97
N THR A 311 -49.20 5.70 15.99
CA THR A 311 -47.99 6.52 15.79
C THR A 311 -46.90 5.74 15.07
N ALA A 312 -46.68 4.47 15.44
CA ALA A 312 -45.74 3.57 14.75
C ALA A 312 -46.13 3.33 13.29
N GLN A 313 -47.42 3.12 12.98
CA GLN A 313 -47.89 2.98 11.59
C GLN A 313 -47.61 4.25 10.77
N ASN A 314 -47.96 5.42 11.31
CA ASN A 314 -47.72 6.70 10.64
C ASN A 314 -46.22 6.95 10.40
N ALA A 315 -45.35 6.52 11.31
CA ALA A 315 -43.90 6.56 11.13
C ALA A 315 -43.46 5.63 10.00
N VAL A 316 -43.91 4.36 9.99
CA VAL A 316 -43.63 3.38 8.92
C VAL A 316 -44.09 3.89 7.56
N ASP A 317 -45.31 4.41 7.45
CA ASP A 317 -45.85 4.97 6.21
C ASP A 317 -45.06 6.20 5.75
N SER A 318 -44.65 7.07 6.69
CA SER A 318 -43.82 8.24 6.38
C SER A 318 -42.44 7.85 5.87
N ILE A 319 -41.81 6.83 6.46
CA ILE A 319 -40.52 6.28 6.03
C ILE A 319 -40.65 5.71 4.61
N THR A 320 -41.63 4.84 4.37
CA THR A 320 -41.85 4.21 3.06
C THR A 320 -42.08 5.25 1.95
N ASN A 321 -42.94 6.25 2.19
CA ASN A 321 -43.19 7.31 1.22
C ASN A 321 -41.96 8.21 0.97
N ALA A 322 -41.15 8.48 2.00
CA ALA A 322 -39.94 9.29 1.89
C ALA A 322 -38.77 8.56 1.20
N LEU A 323 -38.80 7.22 1.14
CA LEU A 323 -37.80 6.40 0.45
C LEU A 323 -38.20 6.04 -0.99
N ASN A 324 -39.47 5.70 -1.24
CA ASN A 324 -39.93 5.26 -2.57
C ASN A 324 -39.89 6.40 -3.61
N ALA A 325 -40.41 7.59 -3.29
CA ALA A 325 -40.51 8.66 -4.29
C ALA A 325 -39.15 9.17 -4.85
N PRO A 326 -38.04 9.17 -4.09
CA PRO A 326 -36.71 9.35 -4.67
C PRO A 326 -36.20 8.15 -5.47
N LEU A 327 -36.44 6.90 -5.02
CA LEU A 327 -36.00 5.70 -5.75
C LEU A 327 -36.65 5.61 -7.14
N ASP A 328 -37.96 5.86 -7.25
CA ASP A 328 -38.69 5.92 -8.52
C ASP A 328 -38.09 6.94 -9.50
N ARG A 329 -37.66 8.11 -8.99
CA ARG A 329 -37.02 9.17 -9.80
C ARG A 329 -35.63 8.76 -10.26
N THR A 330 -34.85 8.07 -9.42
CA THR A 330 -33.52 7.59 -9.80
C THR A 330 -33.61 6.49 -10.85
N GLN A 331 -34.60 5.59 -10.77
CA GLN A 331 -34.85 4.61 -11.83
C GLN A 331 -35.22 5.31 -13.15
N ALA A 332 -36.19 6.23 -13.13
CA ALA A 332 -36.56 6.99 -14.32
C ALA A 332 -35.39 7.80 -14.91
N ALA A 333 -34.46 8.29 -14.07
CA ALA A 333 -33.26 8.96 -14.54
C ALA A 333 -32.29 8.00 -15.27
N LEU A 334 -32.16 6.74 -14.82
CA LEU A 334 -31.36 5.73 -15.51
C LEU A 334 -31.98 5.34 -16.85
N ASP A 335 -33.28 5.10 -16.89
CA ASP A 335 -34.02 4.77 -18.13
C ASP A 335 -33.78 5.84 -19.21
N ASN A 336 -33.77 7.13 -18.83
CA ASN A 336 -33.45 8.24 -19.75
C ASN A 336 -31.97 8.26 -20.20
N VAL A 337 -31.03 7.83 -19.36
CA VAL A 337 -29.61 7.71 -19.74
C VAL A 337 -29.39 6.53 -20.70
N GLU A 338 -30.07 5.41 -20.48
CA GLU A 338 -30.08 4.26 -21.40
C GLU A 338 -30.59 4.65 -22.79
N ASP A 339 -31.72 5.37 -22.85
CA ASP A 339 -32.30 5.83 -24.12
C ASP A 339 -31.40 6.85 -24.82
N ALA A 340 -30.73 7.74 -24.07
CA ALA A 340 -29.76 8.69 -24.63
C ALA A 340 -28.53 7.98 -25.22
N LEU A 341 -28.02 6.92 -24.57
CA LEU A 341 -26.90 6.11 -25.07
C LEU A 341 -27.29 5.31 -26.32
N ARG A 342 -28.49 4.72 -26.34
CA ARG A 342 -29.04 4.03 -27.52
C ARG A 342 -29.19 4.99 -28.71
N GLN A 343 -29.73 6.19 -28.49
CA GLN A 343 -29.83 7.23 -29.54
C GLN A 343 -28.47 7.74 -30.03
N ALA A 344 -27.44 7.68 -29.19
CA ALA A 344 -26.07 8.03 -29.54
C ALA A 344 -25.31 6.93 -30.33
N GLY A 345 -25.92 5.76 -30.58
CA GLY A 345 -25.27 4.61 -31.23
C GLY A 345 -24.40 3.76 -30.29
N PHE A 346 -24.53 3.96 -28.98
CA PHE A 346 -23.84 3.20 -27.93
C PHE A 346 -24.80 2.21 -27.28
N ASP A 347 -25.25 1.21 -28.05
CA ASP A 347 -26.03 0.09 -27.51
C ASP A 347 -25.19 -0.86 -26.62
N GLU A 348 -25.84 -1.80 -25.95
CA GLU A 348 -25.17 -2.77 -25.06
C GLU A 348 -24.27 -3.77 -25.81
N ASN A 349 -24.44 -3.91 -27.12
CA ASN A 349 -23.72 -4.87 -27.97
C ASN A 349 -22.48 -4.24 -28.63
N ASN A 350 -22.21 -2.96 -28.38
CA ASN A 350 -21.07 -2.26 -28.92
C ASN A 350 -19.75 -2.93 -28.48
N SER A 351 -18.84 -3.11 -29.42
CA SER A 351 -17.56 -3.79 -29.21
C SER A 351 -16.51 -2.94 -28.47
N ASP A 352 -16.77 -1.65 -28.22
CA ASP A 352 -15.87 -0.77 -27.46
C ASP A 352 -15.87 -1.15 -25.95
N PRO A 353 -14.73 -1.53 -25.37
CA PRO A 353 -14.64 -1.88 -23.94
C PRO A 353 -15.13 -0.79 -22.99
N ASN A 354 -15.01 0.48 -23.38
CA ASN A 354 -15.45 1.62 -22.57
C ASN A 354 -16.98 1.74 -22.54
N VAL A 355 -17.64 1.44 -23.67
CA VAL A 355 -19.11 1.44 -23.77
C VAL A 355 -19.68 0.27 -22.96
N GLN A 356 -19.06 -0.90 -23.02
CA GLN A 356 -19.44 -2.04 -22.18
C GLN A 356 -19.26 -1.76 -20.68
N GLN A 357 -18.21 -1.01 -20.28
CA GLN A 357 -18.06 -0.57 -18.89
C GLN A 357 -19.18 0.37 -18.46
N ILE A 358 -19.62 1.31 -19.30
CA ILE A 358 -20.75 2.21 -19.01
C ILE A 358 -22.04 1.41 -18.78
N TRP A 359 -22.39 0.50 -19.70
CA TRP A 359 -23.57 -0.37 -19.54
C TRP A 359 -23.48 -1.28 -18.32
N THR A 360 -22.30 -1.81 -18.00
CA THR A 360 -22.07 -2.61 -16.79
C THR A 360 -22.35 -1.79 -15.52
N GLN A 361 -21.95 -0.52 -15.47
CA GLN A 361 -22.21 0.36 -14.33
C GLN A 361 -23.69 0.76 -14.21
N ILE A 362 -24.37 1.05 -15.33
CA ILE A 362 -25.82 1.34 -15.36
C ILE A 362 -26.61 0.13 -14.85
N ASN A 363 -26.33 -1.06 -15.39
CA ASN A 363 -26.98 -2.31 -14.97
C ASN A 363 -26.72 -2.63 -13.49
N ALA A 364 -25.50 -2.44 -12.99
CA ALA A 364 -25.20 -2.61 -11.57
C ALA A 364 -26.03 -1.68 -10.67
N LEU A 365 -26.24 -0.44 -11.11
CA LEU A 365 -26.98 0.57 -10.35
C LEU A 365 -28.51 0.35 -10.39
N SER A 366 -29.08 -0.02 -11.54
CA SER A 366 -30.50 -0.39 -11.67
C SER A 366 -30.87 -1.60 -10.81
N ASN A 367 -30.01 -2.63 -10.78
CA ASN A 367 -30.17 -3.80 -9.91
C ASN A 367 -30.18 -3.41 -8.42
N VAL A 368 -29.32 -2.48 -8.01
CA VAL A 368 -29.24 -1.95 -6.64
C VAL A 368 -30.52 -1.20 -6.26
N ILE A 369 -31.04 -0.33 -7.13
CA ILE A 369 -32.29 0.42 -6.89
C ILE A 369 -33.47 -0.54 -6.80
N SER A 370 -33.58 -1.51 -7.71
CA SER A 370 -34.64 -2.52 -7.72
C SER A 370 -34.65 -3.38 -6.46
N ALA A 371 -33.48 -3.85 -6.03
CA ALA A 371 -33.34 -4.61 -4.78
C ALA A 371 -33.73 -3.78 -3.55
N GLN A 372 -33.38 -2.49 -3.53
CA GLN A 372 -33.76 -1.59 -2.45
C GLN A 372 -35.26 -1.32 -2.41
N GLN A 373 -35.89 -1.16 -3.58
CA GLN A 373 -37.32 -0.92 -3.69
C GLN A 373 -38.14 -2.11 -3.18
N SER A 374 -37.68 -3.36 -3.39
CA SER A 374 -38.25 -4.54 -2.73
C SER A 374 -38.12 -4.44 -1.22
N GLN A 375 -36.91 -4.23 -0.69
CA GLN A 375 -36.66 -4.21 0.76
C GLN A 375 -37.50 -3.17 1.53
N VAL A 376 -37.75 -1.99 0.94
CA VAL A 376 -38.60 -0.96 1.56
C VAL A 376 -40.07 -1.39 1.58
N ASN A 377 -40.54 -2.03 0.51
CA ASN A 377 -41.91 -2.55 0.40
C ASN A 377 -42.13 -3.76 1.32
N ASP A 378 -41.17 -4.67 1.40
CA ASP A 378 -41.18 -5.85 2.28
C ASP A 378 -41.21 -5.40 3.76
N PHE A 379 -40.37 -4.42 4.13
CA PHE A 379 -40.40 -3.80 5.45
C PHE A 379 -41.76 -3.18 5.79
N HIS A 380 -42.37 -2.43 4.86
CA HIS A 380 -43.69 -1.83 5.07
C HIS A 380 -44.77 -2.90 5.34
N ALA A 381 -44.79 -3.94 4.50
CA ALA A 381 -45.75 -5.03 4.60
C ALA A 381 -45.63 -5.80 5.93
N ASP A 382 -44.41 -6.17 6.32
CA ASP A 382 -44.18 -6.88 7.58
C ASP A 382 -44.46 -5.98 8.80
N ALA A 383 -43.95 -4.74 8.82
CA ALA A 383 -44.21 -3.82 9.93
C ALA A 383 -45.72 -3.56 10.11
N SER A 384 -46.46 -3.33 9.03
CA SER A 384 -47.92 -3.13 9.07
C SER A 384 -48.66 -4.38 9.57
N LYS A 385 -48.22 -5.58 9.18
CA LYS A 385 -48.77 -6.87 9.64
C LYS A 385 -48.52 -7.10 11.15
N PHE A 386 -47.33 -6.77 11.65
CA PHE A 386 -47.03 -6.86 13.09
C PHE A 386 -47.78 -5.80 13.91
N ILE A 387 -47.82 -4.55 13.45
CA ILE A 387 -48.61 -3.47 14.07
C ILE A 387 -50.10 -3.86 14.15
N SER A 388 -50.66 -4.39 13.07
CA SER A 388 -52.06 -4.86 13.02
C SER A 388 -52.30 -6.03 13.99
N SER A 389 -51.34 -6.95 14.12
CA SER A 389 -51.41 -8.06 15.07
C SER A 389 -51.41 -7.57 16.53
N GLY A 390 -50.55 -6.59 16.85
CA GLY A 390 -50.51 -5.93 18.17
C GLY A 390 -51.80 -5.17 18.51
N LYS A 391 -52.37 -4.43 17.55
CA LYS A 391 -53.69 -3.78 17.69
C LYS A 391 -54.80 -4.81 17.96
N ASN A 392 -54.81 -5.92 17.22
CA ASN A 392 -55.79 -6.99 17.39
C ASN A 392 -55.68 -7.68 18.77
N ALA A 393 -54.45 -7.97 19.24
CA ALA A 393 -54.23 -8.50 20.59
C ALA A 393 -54.72 -7.53 21.68
N THR A 394 -54.42 -6.24 21.53
CA THR A 394 -54.84 -5.18 22.47
C THR A 394 -56.36 -4.98 22.49
N THR A 395 -57.03 -5.12 21.34
CA THR A 395 -58.49 -5.08 21.24
C THR A 395 -59.12 -6.33 21.87
N GLY A 396 -58.49 -7.50 21.69
CA GLY A 396 -58.86 -8.74 22.37
C GLY A 396 -58.77 -8.65 23.89
N LEU A 397 -57.73 -7.98 24.40
CA LEU A 397 -57.52 -7.69 25.83
C LEU A 397 -58.69 -6.87 26.42
N SER A 398 -58.99 -5.72 25.80
CA SER A 398 -60.11 -4.85 26.19
C SER A 398 -61.45 -5.60 26.20
N LYS A 399 -61.73 -6.39 25.14
CA LYS A 399 -62.97 -7.16 25.03
C LYS A 399 -63.10 -8.28 26.07
N ALA A 400 -62.01 -9.00 26.35
CA ALA A 400 -61.98 -10.03 27.39
C ALA A 400 -62.27 -9.43 28.77
N MET A 401 -61.68 -8.27 29.08
CA MET A 401 -61.93 -7.58 30.35
C MET A 401 -63.35 -7.03 30.48
N GLY A 402 -63.90 -6.42 29.43
CA GLY A 402 -65.30 -5.94 29.44
C GLY A 402 -66.31 -7.08 29.68
N THR A 403 -66.00 -8.28 29.18
CA THR A 403 -66.78 -9.50 29.44
C THR A 403 -66.63 -9.95 30.91
N ALA A 404 -65.43 -9.92 31.47
CA ALA A 404 -65.19 -10.25 32.88
C ALA A 404 -65.92 -9.31 33.85
N ALA A 405 -65.93 -8.01 33.55
CA ALA A 405 -66.60 -6.98 34.36
C ALA A 405 -68.13 -7.09 34.38
N THR A 406 -68.73 -7.83 33.45
CA THR A 406 -70.20 -7.98 33.31
C THR A 406 -70.69 -9.41 33.60
N GLY A 407 -69.84 -10.43 33.51
CA GLY A 407 -70.21 -11.86 33.61
C GLY A 407 -69.93 -12.57 34.94
N GLY A 408 -69.41 -11.88 35.96
CA GLY A 408 -69.16 -12.46 37.29
C GLY A 408 -68.00 -13.47 37.35
N LEU A 409 -67.95 -14.29 38.42
CA LEU A 409 -66.77 -15.09 38.78
C LEU A 409 -66.34 -16.13 37.73
N ALA A 410 -67.29 -16.72 37.00
CA ALA A 410 -66.98 -17.67 35.93
C ALA A 410 -66.33 -16.98 34.72
N ALA A 411 -66.86 -15.83 34.29
CA ALA A 411 -66.27 -15.01 33.25
C ALA A 411 -64.88 -14.49 33.67
N LEU A 412 -64.67 -14.21 34.96
CA LEU A 412 -63.38 -13.81 35.51
C LEU A 412 -62.30 -14.88 35.35
N SER A 413 -62.64 -16.15 35.65
CA SER A 413 -61.73 -17.28 35.49
C SER A 413 -61.35 -17.51 34.01
N GLN A 414 -62.34 -17.46 33.12
CA GLN A 414 -62.12 -17.61 31.68
C GLN A 414 -61.31 -16.44 31.08
N ALA A 415 -61.57 -15.21 31.55
CA ALA A 415 -60.79 -14.04 31.17
C ALA A 415 -59.33 -14.16 31.66
N ARG A 416 -59.09 -14.56 32.91
CA ARG A 416 -57.74 -14.83 33.44
C ARG A 416 -57.00 -15.83 32.56
N GLN A 417 -57.63 -16.95 32.21
CA GLN A 417 -57.02 -18.00 31.40
C GLN A 417 -56.73 -17.55 29.96
N SER A 418 -57.64 -16.82 29.32
CA SER A 418 -57.41 -16.23 27.99
C SER A 418 -56.29 -15.19 28.01
N LEU A 419 -56.24 -14.38 29.08
CA LEU A 419 -55.30 -13.28 29.22
C LEU A 419 -53.88 -13.77 29.47
N THR A 420 -53.68 -14.72 30.39
CA THR A 420 -52.35 -15.29 30.66
C THR A 420 -51.92 -16.35 29.64
N GLY A 421 -52.87 -17.10 29.07
CA GLY A 421 -52.57 -18.20 28.14
C GLY A 421 -52.44 -17.79 26.67
N THR A 422 -53.10 -16.70 26.25
CA THR A 422 -53.20 -16.33 24.83
C THR A 422 -52.88 -14.86 24.56
N VAL A 423 -53.54 -13.93 25.27
CA VAL A 423 -53.46 -12.50 24.90
C VAL A 423 -52.13 -11.88 25.29
N MET A 424 -51.65 -12.08 26.52
CA MET A 424 -50.38 -11.54 26.99
C MET A 424 -49.18 -12.15 26.23
N PRO A 425 -49.07 -13.49 26.04
CA PRO A 425 -47.98 -14.07 25.24
C PRO A 425 -47.96 -13.58 23.79
N ASN A 426 -49.13 -13.41 23.16
CA ASN A 426 -49.22 -12.88 21.79
C ASN A 426 -48.86 -11.38 21.71
N LEU A 427 -49.20 -10.59 22.74
CA LEU A 427 -48.82 -9.18 22.83
C LEU A 427 -47.30 -9.05 23.03
N ASP A 428 -46.71 -9.80 23.95
CA ASP A 428 -45.25 -9.81 24.17
C ASP A 428 -44.49 -10.31 22.94
N ALA A 429 -44.98 -11.35 22.27
CA ALA A 429 -44.42 -11.80 21.00
C ALA A 429 -44.52 -10.74 19.89
N SER A 430 -45.63 -9.99 19.83
CA SER A 430 -45.80 -8.89 18.87
C SER A 430 -44.88 -7.71 19.17
N LEU A 431 -44.73 -7.33 20.44
CA LEU A 431 -43.83 -6.26 20.87
C LEU A 431 -42.35 -6.63 20.65
N ASN A 432 -41.96 -7.88 20.92
CA ASN A 432 -40.60 -8.36 20.66
C ASN A 432 -40.31 -8.52 19.16
N GLY A 433 -41.29 -8.99 18.36
CA GLY A 433 -41.18 -9.03 16.90
C GLY A 433 -41.00 -7.64 16.29
N PHE A 434 -41.77 -6.66 16.78
CA PHE A 434 -41.62 -5.26 16.36
C PHE A 434 -40.28 -4.66 16.81
N ALA A 435 -39.76 -5.02 18.00
CA ALA A 435 -38.43 -4.60 18.44
C ALA A 435 -37.32 -5.13 17.52
N ALA A 436 -37.40 -6.41 17.14
CA ALA A 436 -36.47 -7.02 16.20
C ALA A 436 -36.55 -6.35 14.82
N LEU A 437 -37.75 -6.10 14.30
CA LEU A 437 -37.94 -5.37 13.04
C LEU A 437 -37.41 -3.93 13.08
N ASN A 438 -37.59 -3.21 14.19
CA ASN A 438 -37.05 -1.85 14.34
C ASN A 438 -35.51 -1.85 14.37
N GLY A 439 -34.89 -2.87 14.97
CA GLY A 439 -33.44 -3.10 14.90
C GLY A 439 -32.96 -3.47 13.49
N THR A 440 -33.70 -4.32 12.78
CA THR A 440 -33.44 -4.65 11.37
C THR A 440 -33.55 -3.42 10.49
N LEU A 441 -34.57 -2.58 10.68
CA LEU A 441 -34.76 -1.31 9.98
C LEU A 441 -33.58 -0.35 10.17
N ASP A 442 -33.07 -0.18 11.40
CA ASP A 442 -31.90 0.68 11.63
C ASP A 442 -30.68 0.18 10.82
N GLY A 443 -30.46 -1.14 10.79
CA GLY A 443 -29.46 -1.80 9.96
C GLY A 443 -29.68 -1.60 8.45
N THR A 444 -30.91 -1.78 7.95
CA THR A 444 -31.26 -1.55 6.55
C THR A 444 -31.06 -0.08 6.15
N LEU A 445 -31.40 0.87 7.02
CA LEU A 445 -31.18 2.31 6.78
C LEU A 445 -29.68 2.67 6.77
N VAL A 446 -28.85 2.03 7.59
CA VAL A 446 -27.37 2.17 7.51
C VAL A 446 -26.83 1.59 6.22
N SER A 447 -27.27 0.38 5.85
CA SER A 447 -26.86 -0.28 4.61
C SER A 447 -27.23 0.58 3.40
N LEU A 448 -28.47 1.08 3.36
CA LEU A 448 -28.96 1.97 2.31
C LEU A 448 -28.12 3.26 2.23
N ASN A 449 -27.79 3.91 3.35
CA ASN A 449 -26.92 5.09 3.29
C ASN A 449 -25.56 4.78 2.63
N GLY A 450 -24.94 3.65 3.00
CA GLY A 450 -23.68 3.19 2.38
C GLY A 450 -23.82 2.87 0.89
N THR A 451 -24.94 2.29 0.48
CA THR A 451 -25.28 2.05 -0.94
C THR A 451 -25.43 3.37 -1.71
N LEU A 452 -26.04 4.40 -1.12
CA LEU A 452 -26.19 5.72 -1.75
C LEU A 452 -24.88 6.52 -1.80
N ASP A 453 -23.92 6.24 -0.92
CA ASP A 453 -22.55 6.75 -1.05
C ASP A 453 -21.83 6.09 -2.25
N GLN A 454 -22.03 4.79 -2.47
CA GLN A 454 -21.51 4.09 -3.66
C GLN A 454 -22.16 4.60 -4.96
N ALA A 455 -23.49 4.77 -4.96
CA ALA A 455 -24.23 5.34 -6.11
C ALA A 455 -23.74 6.75 -6.49
N ASN A 456 -23.58 7.65 -5.50
CA ASN A 456 -22.99 8.97 -5.74
C ASN A 456 -21.54 8.91 -6.26
N GLY A 457 -20.76 7.89 -5.87
CA GLY A 457 -19.44 7.64 -6.42
C GLY A 457 -19.49 7.28 -7.91
N LEU A 458 -20.37 6.36 -8.28
CA LEU A 458 -20.59 5.93 -9.67
C LEU A 458 -21.14 7.08 -10.55
N PHE A 459 -22.12 7.85 -10.08
CA PHE A 459 -22.63 9.01 -10.80
C PHE A 459 -21.53 10.04 -11.11
N LYS A 460 -20.63 10.32 -10.15
CA LYS A 460 -19.48 11.21 -10.36
C LYS A 460 -18.48 10.65 -11.37
N GLN A 461 -18.22 9.34 -11.33
CA GLN A 461 -17.37 8.69 -12.32
C GLN A 461 -17.98 8.77 -13.73
N LEU A 462 -19.28 8.49 -13.86
CA LEU A 462 -19.99 8.54 -15.15
C LEU A 462 -20.06 9.96 -15.74
N SER A 463 -20.36 10.99 -14.94
CA SER A 463 -20.32 12.40 -15.39
C SER A 463 -18.90 12.83 -15.78
N GLY A 464 -17.87 12.35 -15.06
CA GLY A 464 -16.47 12.53 -15.46
C GLY A 464 -16.14 11.90 -16.82
N THR A 465 -16.60 10.67 -17.06
CA THR A 465 -16.43 9.97 -18.35
C THR A 465 -17.17 10.69 -19.48
N ILE A 466 -18.42 11.10 -19.27
CA ILE A 466 -19.22 11.87 -20.25
C ILE A 466 -18.56 13.21 -20.57
N SER A 467 -18.02 13.91 -19.56
CA SER A 467 -17.27 15.15 -19.73
C SER A 467 -16.01 14.95 -20.59
N GLN A 468 -15.26 13.88 -20.35
CA GLN A 468 -14.08 13.53 -21.16
C GLN A 468 -14.47 13.17 -22.59
N THR A 469 -15.48 12.34 -22.80
CA THR A 469 -16.00 11.97 -24.13
C THR A 469 -16.45 13.21 -24.91
N ARG A 470 -17.14 14.15 -24.26
CA ARG A 470 -17.58 15.40 -24.88
C ARG A 470 -16.41 16.31 -25.26
N SER A 471 -15.32 16.31 -24.50
CA SER A 471 -14.08 16.99 -24.87
C SER A 471 -13.47 16.39 -26.14
N THR A 472 -13.39 15.06 -26.22
CA THR A 472 -12.92 14.33 -27.41
C THR A 472 -13.79 14.62 -28.63
N VAL A 473 -15.13 14.53 -28.52
CA VAL A 473 -16.08 14.86 -29.60
C VAL A 473 -15.87 16.29 -30.09
N SER A 474 -15.70 17.26 -29.19
CA SER A 474 -15.45 18.65 -29.58
C SER A 474 -14.11 18.84 -30.31
N GLY A 475 -13.06 18.13 -29.88
CA GLY A 475 -11.77 18.10 -30.59
C GLY A 475 -11.90 17.49 -31.99
N THR A 476 -12.65 16.40 -32.13
CA THR A 476 -12.93 15.76 -33.42
C THR A 476 -13.71 16.68 -34.36
N GLN A 477 -14.73 17.40 -33.88
CA GLN A 477 -15.46 18.39 -34.67
C GLN A 477 -14.54 19.53 -35.15
N GLN A 478 -13.60 20.03 -34.32
CA GLN A 478 -12.63 21.03 -34.76
C GLN A 478 -11.70 20.50 -35.87
N SER A 479 -11.22 19.26 -35.75
CA SER A 479 -10.40 18.62 -36.77
C SER A 479 -11.16 18.38 -38.07
N LEU A 480 -12.42 17.92 -38.00
CA LEU A 480 -13.30 17.78 -39.16
C LEU A 480 -13.62 19.14 -39.82
N THR A 481 -13.80 20.19 -39.03
CA THR A 481 -14.01 21.56 -39.55
C THR A 481 -12.78 22.04 -40.33
N ARG A 482 -11.57 21.79 -39.81
CA ARG A 482 -10.31 22.08 -40.53
C ARG A 482 -10.20 21.25 -41.81
N LEU A 483 -10.38 19.93 -41.73
CA LEU A 483 -10.34 19.05 -42.90
C LEU A 483 -11.36 19.47 -43.97
N ALA A 484 -12.59 19.82 -43.59
CA ALA A 484 -13.60 20.33 -44.51
C ALA A 484 -13.24 21.73 -45.06
N SER A 485 -12.48 22.54 -44.34
CA SER A 485 -11.91 23.79 -44.87
C SER A 485 -10.82 23.48 -45.90
N ASP A 486 -9.89 22.58 -45.58
CA ASP A 486 -8.77 22.20 -46.44
C ASP A 486 -9.25 21.53 -47.73
N VAL A 487 -10.26 20.64 -47.65
CA VAL A 487 -10.92 20.04 -48.82
C VAL A 487 -11.66 21.10 -49.66
N ARG A 488 -12.23 22.16 -49.06
CA ARG A 488 -12.79 23.30 -49.82
C ARG A 488 -11.70 24.11 -50.50
N THR A 489 -10.56 24.32 -49.84
CA THR A 489 -9.38 24.99 -50.43
C THR A 489 -8.86 24.17 -51.61
N VAL A 490 -8.58 22.88 -51.43
CA VAL A 490 -8.14 21.97 -52.50
C VAL A 490 -9.15 21.94 -53.65
N ARG A 491 -10.47 21.85 -53.40
CA ARG A 491 -11.49 21.95 -54.45
C ARG A 491 -11.42 23.28 -55.20
N THR A 492 -11.18 24.38 -54.49
CA THR A 492 -11.09 25.74 -55.08
C THR A 492 -9.82 25.88 -55.93
N ASP A 493 -8.69 25.37 -55.44
CA ASP A 493 -7.41 25.36 -56.15
C ASP A 493 -7.45 24.43 -57.38
N LEU A 494 -8.13 23.28 -57.28
CA LEU A 494 -8.40 22.38 -58.41
C LEU A 494 -9.32 23.02 -59.47
N GLY A 495 -10.18 23.96 -59.07
CA GLY A 495 -10.94 24.82 -59.98
C GLY A 495 -10.12 25.98 -60.55
N ALA A 496 -9.13 26.50 -59.81
CA ALA A 496 -8.23 27.57 -60.24
C ALA A 496 -7.06 27.08 -61.12
N LEU A 497 -6.82 25.77 -61.17
CA LEU A 497 -5.84 25.11 -62.05
C LEU A 497 -6.19 25.18 -63.56
N ASP A 498 -7.30 25.84 -63.92
CA ASP A 498 -7.67 26.35 -65.26
C ASP A 498 -6.49 26.98 -66.04
N SER A 499 -5.51 27.57 -65.35
CA SER A 499 -4.29 28.10 -65.98
C SER A 499 -3.26 27.00 -66.32
N SER A 500 -3.41 26.43 -67.53
CA SER A 500 -2.58 25.41 -68.22
C SER A 500 -1.03 25.55 -68.20
N ALA A 501 -0.48 26.61 -67.61
CA ALA A 501 0.96 26.82 -67.43
C ALA A 501 1.54 26.07 -66.21
N ILE A 502 0.77 25.89 -65.13
CA ILE A 502 1.29 25.32 -63.86
C ILE A 502 1.47 23.80 -63.99
N TYR A 503 0.52 23.10 -64.61
CA TYR A 503 0.56 21.65 -64.78
C TYR A 503 1.84 21.17 -65.49
N ARG A 504 2.25 21.86 -66.57
CA ARG A 504 3.49 21.56 -67.31
C ARG A 504 4.76 21.80 -66.51
N ASN A 505 4.78 22.78 -65.60
CA ASN A 505 5.91 23.00 -64.71
C ASN A 505 5.94 21.97 -63.56
N LEU A 506 4.79 21.59 -63.02
CA LEU A 506 4.70 20.60 -61.94
C LEU A 506 5.20 19.22 -62.40
N THR A 507 4.83 18.78 -63.61
CA THR A 507 5.32 17.54 -64.22
C THR A 507 6.82 17.55 -64.55
N ASN A 508 7.40 18.71 -64.88
CA ASN A 508 8.84 18.84 -65.17
C ASN A 508 9.72 19.06 -63.92
N THR A 509 9.13 19.45 -62.78
CA THR A 509 9.88 19.74 -61.55
C THR A 509 9.88 18.55 -60.59
N LEU A 510 8.79 17.78 -60.55
CA LEU A 510 8.68 16.56 -59.76
C LEU A 510 9.26 15.36 -60.51
N HIS A 511 10.59 15.25 -60.53
CA HIS A 511 11.27 13.98 -60.79
C HIS A 511 10.98 13.03 -59.62
N LEU A 512 9.82 12.39 -59.63
CA LEU A 512 9.44 11.37 -58.63
C LEU A 512 10.33 10.14 -58.82
N ASN A 513 11.37 10.05 -58.01
CA ASN A 513 12.14 8.82 -57.86
C ASN A 513 11.31 7.81 -57.05
N ASN A 514 11.05 6.63 -57.61
CA ASN A 514 10.24 5.60 -56.95
C ASN A 514 10.79 5.25 -55.55
N GLU A 515 12.12 5.20 -55.44
CA GLU A 515 12.87 4.87 -54.22
C GLU A 515 12.65 5.91 -53.09
N GLU A 516 12.59 7.21 -53.43
CA GLU A 516 12.33 8.28 -52.46
C GLU A 516 10.87 8.28 -51.99
N PHE A 517 9.93 7.95 -52.88
CA PHE A 517 8.51 7.87 -52.53
C PHE A 517 8.21 6.66 -51.63
N GLY A 518 8.80 5.49 -51.92
CA GLY A 518 8.75 4.31 -51.05
C GLY A 518 9.34 4.59 -49.66
N THR A 519 10.47 5.31 -49.61
CA THR A 519 11.11 5.74 -48.35
C THR A 519 10.24 6.73 -47.56
N PHE A 520 9.63 7.72 -48.23
CA PHE A 520 8.74 8.69 -47.60
C PHE A 520 7.48 8.03 -47.02
N MET A 521 6.90 7.06 -47.75
CA MET A 521 5.74 6.32 -47.27
C MET A 521 6.08 5.39 -46.10
N SER A 522 7.26 4.78 -46.08
CA SER A 522 7.65 3.84 -45.01
C SER A 522 7.97 4.50 -43.67
N GLN A 523 8.26 5.82 -43.65
CA GLN A 523 8.50 6.60 -42.43
C GLN A 523 7.75 7.95 -42.46
N PRO A 524 6.39 7.94 -42.39
CA PRO A 524 5.58 9.16 -42.54
C PRO A 524 5.66 10.08 -41.32
N VAL A 525 6.22 9.61 -40.19
CA VAL A 525 6.48 10.39 -38.98
C VAL A 525 7.91 10.11 -38.52
N SER A 526 8.79 11.10 -38.57
CA SER A 526 10.13 11.00 -37.99
C SER A 526 10.10 11.42 -36.51
N LEU A 527 10.40 10.47 -35.62
CA LEU A 527 10.53 10.77 -34.19
C LEU A 527 11.87 11.50 -33.94
N ALA A 528 11.82 12.83 -33.92
CA ALA A 528 12.96 13.67 -33.57
C ALA A 528 13.27 13.60 -32.06
N THR A 529 13.87 12.50 -31.61
CA THR A 529 14.26 12.29 -30.19
C THR A 529 15.33 13.29 -29.77
N LYS A 530 14.93 14.31 -29.00
CA LYS A 530 15.85 15.27 -28.38
C LYS A 530 16.09 14.90 -26.91
N VAL A 531 17.18 14.19 -26.65
CA VAL A 531 17.60 13.86 -25.28
C VAL A 531 17.98 15.15 -24.53
N VAL A 532 17.36 15.38 -23.36
CA VAL A 532 17.53 16.62 -22.60
C VAL A 532 18.80 16.60 -21.74
N TYR A 533 19.10 15.45 -21.14
CA TYR A 533 20.30 15.19 -20.34
C TYR A 533 20.85 13.82 -20.75
N PRO A 534 21.75 13.74 -21.75
CA PRO A 534 22.28 12.48 -22.24
C PRO A 534 23.19 11.83 -21.19
N THR A 535 23.11 10.51 -21.07
CA THR A 535 24.05 9.71 -20.26
C THR A 535 24.79 8.72 -21.13
N ASP A 536 26.12 8.76 -21.09
CA ASP A 536 27.01 8.02 -22.02
C ASP A 536 26.97 6.51 -21.80
N ASN A 537 26.69 6.06 -20.57
CA ASN A 537 26.62 4.65 -20.20
C ASN A 537 25.81 4.44 -18.91
N TYR A 538 25.35 3.20 -18.69
CA TYR A 538 24.52 2.84 -17.53
C TYR A 538 25.31 2.97 -16.21
N GLY A 539 26.61 2.65 -16.21
CA GLY A 539 27.50 2.80 -15.06
C GLY A 539 27.50 4.22 -14.48
N SER A 540 27.56 5.23 -15.34
CA SER A 540 27.50 6.64 -14.95
C SER A 540 26.13 7.01 -14.35
N ALA A 541 25.03 6.50 -14.91
CA ALA A 541 23.68 6.72 -14.38
C ALA A 541 23.45 6.09 -13.00
N VAL A 542 24.03 4.92 -12.70
CA VAL A 542 23.90 4.24 -11.39
C VAL A 542 24.94 4.67 -10.35
N THR A 543 25.99 5.39 -10.77
CA THR A 543 27.07 5.86 -9.87
C THR A 543 26.55 6.61 -8.63
N PRO A 544 25.64 7.61 -8.73
CA PRO A 544 25.06 8.29 -7.56
C PRO A 544 24.52 7.37 -6.47
N PHE A 545 23.90 6.25 -6.85
CA PHE A 545 23.35 5.28 -5.90
C PHE A 545 24.47 4.50 -5.20
N TYR A 546 25.41 3.93 -5.96
CA TYR A 546 26.50 3.13 -5.41
C TYR A 546 27.49 3.97 -4.58
N THR A 547 27.78 5.20 -4.99
CA THR A 547 28.65 6.11 -4.23
C THR A 547 27.99 6.52 -2.91
N ASN A 548 26.71 6.91 -2.88
CA ASN A 548 26.03 7.22 -1.60
C ASN A 548 25.97 6.01 -0.66
N LEU A 549 25.73 4.81 -1.19
CA LEU A 549 25.77 3.56 -0.43
C LEU A 549 27.16 3.30 0.16
N ALA A 550 28.23 3.50 -0.62
CA ALA A 550 29.61 3.41 -0.14
C ALA A 550 29.94 4.45 0.95
N LEU A 551 29.46 5.70 0.84
CA LEU A 551 29.68 6.72 1.87
C LEU A 551 29.01 6.36 3.20
N TRP A 552 27.78 5.82 3.15
CA TRP A 552 27.08 5.37 4.37
C TRP A 552 27.78 4.16 5.00
N VAL A 553 28.14 3.16 4.19
CA VAL A 553 28.90 1.98 4.66
C VAL A 553 30.25 2.41 5.23
N GLY A 554 30.94 3.39 4.62
CA GLY A 554 32.16 3.99 5.15
C GLY A 554 31.97 4.60 6.53
N GLY A 555 30.92 5.40 6.72
CA GLY A 555 30.52 5.93 8.03
C GLY A 555 30.21 4.84 9.05
N PHE A 556 29.60 3.73 8.64
CA PHE A 556 29.36 2.57 9.52
C PHE A 556 30.65 1.83 9.90
N VAL A 557 31.56 1.59 8.95
CA VAL A 557 32.86 0.95 9.20
C VAL A 557 33.70 1.80 10.17
N LEU A 558 33.65 3.13 10.06
CA LEU A 558 34.29 4.05 11.00
C LEU A 558 33.83 3.81 12.45
N ILE A 559 32.52 3.76 12.70
CA ILE A 559 32.00 3.54 14.06
C ILE A 559 32.11 2.08 14.54
N ALA A 560 32.36 1.13 13.63
CA ALA A 560 32.61 -0.26 13.96
C ALA A 560 34.05 -0.50 14.45
N ILE A 561 35.03 0.17 13.83
CA ILE A 561 36.46 -0.06 14.08
C ILE A 561 37.06 0.95 15.06
N TYR A 562 36.70 2.23 15.00
CA TYR A 562 37.21 3.22 15.95
C TYR A 562 36.41 3.20 17.25
N LYS A 563 37.13 3.28 18.38
CA LYS A 563 36.50 3.50 19.69
C LYS A 563 35.70 4.80 19.68
N LEU A 564 34.45 4.74 20.12
CA LEU A 564 33.55 5.89 20.12
C LEU A 564 33.84 6.85 21.28
N GLU A 565 34.35 6.34 22.39
CA GLU A 565 34.78 7.17 23.52
C GLU A 565 36.24 7.66 23.38
N VAL A 566 36.56 8.72 24.13
CA VAL A 566 37.87 9.39 24.12
C VAL A 566 38.66 8.97 25.36
N ASP A 567 39.77 8.27 25.16
CA ASP A 567 40.69 7.91 26.25
C ASP A 567 41.11 9.18 27.02
N ARG A 568 41.04 9.14 28.35
CA ARG A 568 41.33 10.30 29.23
C ARG A 568 42.78 10.39 29.69
N GLU A 569 43.64 9.48 29.25
CA GLU A 569 45.09 9.52 29.53
C GLU A 569 45.66 10.92 29.22
N HIS A 570 46.29 11.51 30.24
CA HIS A 570 46.92 12.83 30.20
C HIS A 570 45.95 14.01 29.92
N LEU A 571 44.63 13.83 30.05
CA LEU A 571 43.62 14.89 29.87
C LEU A 571 42.76 15.08 31.14
N ARG A 572 43.13 16.06 31.98
CA ARG A 572 42.36 16.43 33.18
C ARG A 572 41.14 17.29 32.79
N HIS A 573 39.95 16.90 33.26
CA HIS A 573 38.66 17.63 33.13
C HIS A 573 38.15 17.83 31.69
N VAL A 574 37.68 16.75 31.05
CA VAL A 574 37.01 16.79 29.73
C VAL A 574 35.50 16.61 29.88
N THR A 575 34.70 17.55 29.35
CA THR A 575 33.23 17.46 29.35
C THR A 575 32.72 16.54 28.24
N ALA A 576 31.52 15.96 28.39
CA ALA A 576 30.93 15.05 27.40
C ALA A 576 30.81 15.67 26.00
N THR A 577 30.44 16.96 25.91
CA THR A 577 30.41 17.73 24.66
C THR A 577 31.80 17.89 24.03
N GLN A 578 32.84 18.14 24.84
CA GLN A 578 34.21 18.26 24.34
C GLN A 578 34.78 16.91 23.86
N ALA A 579 34.44 15.82 24.54
CA ALA A 579 34.77 14.46 24.09
C ALA A 579 34.04 14.10 22.78
N TYR A 580 32.73 14.37 22.70
CA TYR A 580 31.94 14.16 21.49
C TYR A 580 32.57 14.86 20.28
N LEU A 581 32.77 16.18 20.38
CA LEU A 581 33.32 17.00 19.29
C LEU A 581 34.77 16.67 18.97
N GLY A 582 35.56 16.20 19.95
CA GLY A 582 36.95 15.78 19.74
C GLY A 582 37.09 14.52 18.87
N ARG A 583 36.28 13.49 19.14
CA ARG A 583 36.22 12.27 18.32
C ARG A 583 35.50 12.51 16.98
N TRP A 584 34.44 13.32 16.98
CA TRP A 584 33.69 13.75 15.80
C TRP A 584 34.59 14.34 14.70
N LEU A 585 35.50 15.26 15.05
CA LEU A 585 36.48 15.83 14.10
C LEU A 585 37.36 14.76 13.44
N LEU A 586 37.77 13.73 14.19
CA LEU A 586 38.59 12.65 13.65
C LEU A 586 37.80 11.81 12.65
N LEU A 587 36.57 11.40 13.00
CA LEU A 587 35.74 10.58 12.13
C LEU A 587 35.33 11.33 10.85
N ILE A 588 35.03 12.63 10.93
CA ILE A 588 34.78 13.46 9.74
C ILE A 588 36.03 13.62 8.87
N THR A 589 37.21 13.72 9.46
CA THR A 589 38.46 13.84 8.69
C THR A 589 38.72 12.57 7.87
N VAL A 590 38.52 11.38 8.47
CA VAL A 590 38.61 10.11 7.73
C VAL A 590 37.43 9.94 6.76
N GLY A 591 36.25 10.45 7.11
CA GLY A 591 35.06 10.48 6.25
C GLY A 591 35.18 11.34 5.00
N PHE A 592 35.83 12.49 5.11
CA PHE A 592 36.19 13.33 3.97
C PHE A 592 37.25 12.65 3.10
N LEU A 593 38.21 11.95 3.72
CA LEU A 593 39.15 11.12 2.97
C LEU A 593 38.43 9.98 2.22
N GLN A 594 37.48 9.27 2.86
CA GLN A 594 36.62 8.28 2.19
C GLN A 594 35.83 8.88 1.02
N ALA A 595 35.26 10.07 1.20
CA ALA A 595 34.47 10.74 0.17
C ALA A 595 35.34 11.19 -1.03
N ILE A 596 36.51 11.74 -0.75
CA ILE A 596 37.48 12.13 -1.77
C ILE A 596 37.96 10.87 -2.51
N ILE A 597 38.32 9.79 -1.81
CA ILE A 597 38.73 8.53 -2.43
C ILE A 597 37.60 7.99 -3.32
N ALA A 598 36.38 7.86 -2.81
CA ALA A 598 35.23 7.38 -3.58
C ALA A 598 35.01 8.22 -4.85
N CYS A 599 34.73 9.52 -4.72
CA CYS A 599 34.38 10.36 -5.87
C CYS A 599 35.54 10.56 -6.85
N VAL A 600 36.80 10.67 -6.39
CA VAL A 600 37.96 10.73 -7.30
C VAL A 600 38.18 9.38 -7.97
N GLY A 601 37.95 8.27 -7.28
CA GLY A 601 37.97 6.93 -7.87
C GLY A 601 36.90 6.76 -8.94
N ASP A 602 35.67 7.20 -8.68
CA ASP A 602 34.57 7.17 -9.67
C ASP A 602 34.95 7.97 -10.92
N LEU A 603 35.55 9.17 -10.77
CA LEU A 603 36.09 9.96 -11.88
C LEU A 603 37.26 9.28 -12.60
N VAL A 604 38.12 8.54 -11.89
CA VAL A 604 39.24 7.78 -12.46
C VAL A 604 38.78 6.52 -13.19
N LEU A 605 37.63 5.93 -12.83
CA LEU A 605 36.97 4.90 -13.63
C LEU A 605 36.45 5.44 -14.97
N GLY A 606 36.38 6.76 -15.15
CA GLY A 606 35.93 7.40 -16.38
C GLY A 606 34.41 7.56 -16.47
N ILE A 607 33.70 7.70 -15.34
CA ILE A 607 32.28 8.06 -15.39
C ILE A 607 32.10 9.38 -16.14
N GLN A 608 30.95 9.56 -16.78
CA GLN A 608 30.54 10.87 -17.25
C GLN A 608 30.38 11.81 -16.06
N CYS A 609 30.99 13.00 -16.12
CA CYS A 609 30.74 14.04 -15.15
C CYS A 609 31.01 15.42 -15.74
N GLU A 610 29.95 16.15 -16.08
CA GLU A 610 30.05 17.53 -16.59
C GLU A 610 30.67 18.49 -15.56
N HIS A 611 30.40 18.29 -14.27
CA HIS A 611 30.85 19.18 -13.20
C HIS A 611 31.59 18.44 -12.05
N PRO A 612 32.82 17.94 -12.28
CA PRO A 612 33.57 17.14 -11.30
C PRO A 612 33.76 17.80 -9.93
N ALA A 613 33.89 19.12 -9.89
CA ALA A 613 34.02 19.88 -8.63
C ALA A 613 32.71 19.89 -7.81
N LEU A 614 31.55 19.93 -8.47
CA LEU A 614 30.24 19.84 -7.78
C LEU A 614 29.96 18.39 -7.36
N PHE A 615 30.32 17.41 -8.16
CA PHE A 615 30.22 15.99 -7.79
C PHE A 615 31.03 15.68 -6.52
N LEU A 616 32.30 16.13 -6.47
CA LEU A 616 33.16 15.97 -5.30
C LEU A 616 32.62 16.72 -4.07
N LEU A 617 32.07 17.94 -4.26
CA LEU A 617 31.44 18.70 -3.18
C LEU A 617 30.20 17.96 -2.62
N ALA A 618 29.35 17.42 -3.49
CA ALA A 618 28.20 16.62 -3.10
C ALA A 618 28.62 15.38 -2.31
N GLY A 619 29.64 14.64 -2.76
CA GLY A 619 30.17 13.48 -2.03
C GLY A 619 30.73 13.81 -0.65
N ILE A 620 31.53 14.88 -0.54
CA ILE A 620 32.05 15.34 0.76
C ILE A 620 30.90 15.75 1.69
N PHE A 621 29.87 16.43 1.17
CA PHE A 621 28.73 16.86 1.97
C PHE A 621 27.80 15.68 2.37
N CYS A 622 27.55 14.73 1.48
CA CYS A 622 26.80 13.52 1.82
C CYS A 622 27.53 12.72 2.91
N SER A 623 28.85 12.52 2.78
CA SER A 623 29.67 11.89 3.83
C SER A 623 29.62 12.66 5.16
N PHE A 624 29.67 14.01 5.12
CA PHE A 624 29.49 14.84 6.32
C PHE A 624 28.17 14.53 7.02
N VAL A 625 27.06 14.54 6.28
CA VAL A 625 25.71 14.32 6.83
C VAL A 625 25.57 12.89 7.34
N TYR A 626 25.98 11.89 6.56
CA TYR A 626 25.82 10.47 6.89
C TYR A 626 26.63 10.11 8.13
N ILE A 627 27.89 10.56 8.23
CA ILE A 627 28.72 10.35 9.43
C ILE A 627 28.12 11.05 10.64
N ASN A 628 27.55 12.25 10.50
CA ASN A 628 26.86 12.92 11.62
C ASN A 628 25.67 12.08 12.13
N ILE A 629 24.81 11.57 11.25
CA ILE A 629 23.67 10.72 11.61
C ILE A 629 24.16 9.43 12.30
N ILE A 630 25.06 8.69 11.63
CA ILE A 630 25.56 7.38 12.06
C ILE A 630 26.29 7.50 13.42
N TYR A 631 27.18 8.49 13.57
CA TYR A 631 27.92 8.72 14.82
C TYR A 631 27.01 9.22 15.95
N ALA A 632 26.04 10.10 15.67
CA ALA A 632 25.10 10.55 16.69
C ALA A 632 24.28 9.39 17.26
N LEU A 633 23.73 8.52 16.39
CA LEU A 633 22.99 7.33 16.79
C LEU A 633 23.87 6.36 17.58
N ALA A 634 25.05 6.02 17.06
CA ALA A 634 25.96 5.06 17.69
C ALA A 634 26.52 5.56 19.03
N VAL A 635 26.74 6.86 19.21
CA VAL A 635 27.18 7.41 20.49
C VAL A 635 26.04 7.63 21.48
N ALA A 636 24.83 7.92 21.00
CA ALA A 636 23.65 8.07 21.86
C ALA A 636 23.12 6.72 22.35
N PHE A 637 23.15 5.66 21.53
CA PHE A 637 22.49 4.38 21.82
C PHE A 637 23.40 3.14 21.67
N ARG A 638 24.71 3.31 21.48
CA ARG A 638 25.71 2.21 21.36
C ARG A 638 25.32 1.15 20.33
N HIS A 639 25.27 -0.13 20.72
CA HIS A 639 24.99 -1.25 19.83
C HIS A 639 23.59 -1.14 19.19
N ILE A 640 22.60 -0.62 19.92
CA ILE A 640 21.26 -0.33 19.39
C ILE A 640 21.34 0.75 18.31
N GLY A 641 22.12 1.81 18.56
CA GLY A 641 22.37 2.88 17.58
C GLY A 641 23.06 2.38 16.30
N LYS A 642 23.98 1.42 16.44
CA LYS A 642 24.60 0.71 15.31
C LYS A 642 23.55 -0.08 14.51
N ALA A 643 22.67 -0.83 15.17
CA ALA A 643 21.60 -1.58 14.52
C ALA A 643 20.60 -0.65 13.78
N VAL A 644 20.19 0.46 14.39
CA VAL A 644 19.32 1.47 13.74
C VAL A 644 19.98 2.06 12.48
N ALA A 645 21.29 2.34 12.51
CA ALA A 645 22.01 2.82 11.32
C ALA A 645 22.07 1.79 10.17
N VAL A 646 21.98 0.49 10.47
CA VAL A 646 21.85 -0.59 9.46
C VAL A 646 20.41 -0.68 8.94
N ILE A 647 19.40 -0.59 9.81
CA ILE A 647 17.99 -0.56 9.38
C ILE A 647 17.75 0.63 8.44
N LEU A 648 18.31 1.79 8.74
CA LEU A 648 18.21 2.98 7.89
C LEU A 648 18.82 2.79 6.49
N VAL A 649 19.89 2.01 6.30
CA VAL A 649 20.41 1.76 4.94
C VAL A 649 19.55 0.74 4.18
N ILE A 650 19.06 -0.30 4.87
CA ILE A 650 18.17 -1.32 4.28
C ILE A 650 16.89 -0.67 3.71
N VAL A 651 16.31 0.28 4.43
CA VAL A 651 15.09 0.99 4.02
C VAL A 651 15.37 2.03 2.93
N GLN A 652 16.58 2.63 2.92
CA GLN A 652 16.96 3.61 1.90
C GLN A 652 17.22 3.01 0.52
N ILE A 653 17.71 1.77 0.42
CA ILE A 653 18.01 1.12 -0.87
C ILE A 653 16.81 1.13 -1.84
N PRO A 654 15.61 0.63 -1.47
CA PRO A 654 14.42 0.76 -2.30
C PRO A 654 13.74 2.13 -2.20
N GLY A 655 13.81 2.81 -1.05
CA GLY A 655 13.07 4.05 -0.81
C GLY A 655 13.65 5.31 -1.45
N ALA A 656 14.91 5.31 -1.89
CA ALA A 656 15.60 6.54 -2.33
C ALA A 656 15.58 6.82 -3.85
N SER A 657 14.79 6.09 -4.64
CA SER A 657 14.73 6.26 -6.11
C SER A 657 16.09 6.11 -6.81
N GLY A 658 16.93 5.20 -6.31
CA GLY A 658 18.33 5.05 -6.78
C GLY A 658 18.45 4.36 -8.13
N LEU A 659 17.88 3.16 -8.25
CA LEU A 659 17.91 2.31 -9.46
C LEU A 659 16.59 2.31 -10.23
N TYR A 660 15.47 2.61 -9.56
CA TYR A 660 14.12 2.62 -10.12
C TYR A 660 13.43 3.93 -9.73
N PRO A 661 12.58 4.52 -10.60
CA PRO A 661 11.70 5.63 -10.25
C PRO A 661 10.84 5.29 -9.02
N ILE A 662 10.62 6.28 -8.14
CA ILE A 662 9.89 6.09 -6.89
C ILE A 662 8.41 5.77 -7.13
N GLU A 663 7.87 6.24 -8.24
CA GLU A 663 6.49 6.03 -8.68
C GLU A 663 6.17 4.54 -8.86
N LEU A 664 7.17 3.71 -9.22
CA LEU A 664 7.05 2.26 -9.37
C LEU A 664 7.07 1.50 -8.03
N MET A 665 7.44 2.17 -6.93
CA MET A 665 7.51 1.54 -5.60
C MET A 665 6.12 1.54 -4.92
N PRO A 666 5.85 0.58 -4.01
CA PRO A 666 4.64 0.59 -3.19
C PRO A 666 4.51 1.85 -2.31
N ASP A 667 3.27 2.23 -1.96
CA ASP A 667 2.92 3.47 -1.24
C ASP A 667 3.82 3.77 -0.03
N PHE A 668 4.10 2.76 0.80
CA PHE A 668 5.00 2.89 1.95
C PHE A 668 6.37 3.52 1.61
N PHE A 669 6.97 3.14 0.48
CA PHE A 669 8.24 3.71 0.06
C PHE A 669 8.06 5.09 -0.57
N ARG A 670 6.94 5.34 -1.26
CA ARG A 670 6.60 6.66 -1.85
C ARG A 670 6.39 7.71 -0.77
N ASP A 671 5.64 7.38 0.29
CA ASP A 671 5.40 8.23 1.45
C ASP A 671 6.67 8.48 2.27
N LEU A 672 7.56 7.48 2.32
CA LEU A 672 8.81 7.57 3.06
C LEU A 672 9.90 8.32 2.30
N HIS A 673 9.88 8.31 0.96
CA HIS A 673 10.90 8.88 0.06
C HIS A 673 11.41 10.29 0.45
N PRO A 674 10.56 11.27 0.84
CA PRO A 674 11.01 12.62 1.21
C PRO A 674 11.78 12.67 2.53
N TRP A 675 11.71 11.63 3.36
CA TRP A 675 12.35 11.55 4.68
C TRP A 675 13.70 10.82 4.66
N LEU A 676 14.15 10.40 3.48
CA LEU A 676 15.36 9.59 3.30
C LEU A 676 16.53 10.44 2.81
N PRO A 677 17.67 10.48 3.54
CA PRO A 677 18.81 11.30 3.13
C PRO A 677 19.52 10.78 1.86
N PHE A 678 19.34 9.52 1.46
CA PHE A 678 19.80 9.02 0.16
C PHE A 678 19.08 9.68 -1.02
N THR A 679 17.79 10.01 -0.91
CA THR A 679 17.02 10.68 -1.98
C THR A 679 17.73 11.93 -2.48
N TYR A 680 18.05 12.83 -1.55
CA TYR A 680 18.72 14.09 -1.83
C TYR A 680 20.21 13.92 -2.17
N GLY A 681 20.89 12.94 -1.56
CA GLY A 681 22.30 12.64 -1.87
C GLY A 681 22.49 12.08 -3.30
N ILE A 682 21.56 11.26 -3.77
CA ILE A 682 21.55 10.70 -5.11
C ILE A 682 21.23 11.82 -6.13
N ASN A 683 20.19 12.62 -5.89
CA ASN A 683 19.81 13.70 -6.81
C ASN A 683 20.89 14.78 -6.93
N ALA A 684 21.53 15.17 -5.82
CA ALA A 684 22.64 16.12 -5.85
C ALA A 684 23.90 15.59 -6.55
N MET A 685 24.08 14.26 -6.66
CA MET A 685 25.14 13.66 -7.47
C MET A 685 24.74 13.46 -8.95
N ARG A 686 23.45 13.23 -9.25
CA ARG A 686 22.94 13.10 -10.62
C ARG A 686 23.16 14.37 -11.44
N GLY A 687 22.86 15.55 -10.88
CA GLY A 687 23.01 16.83 -11.58
C GLY A 687 24.44 17.07 -12.11
N PRO A 688 25.49 16.97 -11.29
CA PRO A 688 26.88 17.08 -11.76
C PRO A 688 27.33 16.00 -12.75
N ILE A 689 26.62 14.87 -12.85
CA ILE A 689 26.93 13.78 -13.79
C ILE A 689 26.32 14.04 -15.17
N ALA A 690 24.99 14.24 -15.23
CA ALA A 690 24.22 14.30 -16.48
C ALA A 690 23.79 15.71 -16.91
N GLY A 691 24.02 16.72 -16.06
CA GLY A 691 23.67 18.13 -16.29
C GLY A 691 22.79 18.72 -15.18
N THR A 692 23.07 19.97 -14.78
CA THR A 692 22.35 20.64 -13.68
C THR A 692 21.21 21.54 -14.18
N TYR A 693 20.06 21.50 -13.50
CA TYR A 693 18.91 22.37 -13.80
C TYR A 693 18.63 23.39 -12.69
N ALA A 694 18.80 24.68 -13.01
CA ALA A 694 18.54 25.81 -12.11
C ALA A 694 19.17 25.60 -10.71
N ASN A 695 18.40 25.77 -9.63
CA ASN A 695 18.88 25.64 -8.26
C ASN A 695 18.65 24.25 -7.61
N HIS A 696 18.25 23.22 -8.37
CA HIS A 696 17.90 21.91 -7.80
C HIS A 696 19.03 21.29 -6.97
N TYR A 697 20.27 21.31 -7.48
CA TYR A 697 21.46 20.88 -6.75
C TYR A 697 21.59 21.53 -5.36
N TRP A 698 21.34 22.84 -5.26
CA TRP A 698 21.43 23.57 -3.99
C TRP A 698 20.23 23.31 -3.07
N LEU A 699 19.04 23.01 -3.63
CA LEU A 699 17.89 22.57 -2.86
C LEU A 699 18.12 21.18 -2.25
N ASP A 700 18.64 20.21 -3.01
CA ASP A 700 19.00 18.88 -2.49
C ASP A 700 20.06 18.97 -1.38
N MET A 701 21.11 19.79 -1.58
CA MET A 701 22.10 20.10 -0.54
C MET A 701 21.47 20.77 0.69
N MET A 702 20.47 21.65 0.51
CA MET A 702 19.74 22.27 1.61
C MET A 702 18.86 21.26 2.38
N HIS A 703 18.17 20.36 1.69
CA HIS A 703 17.40 19.29 2.33
C HIS A 703 18.30 18.35 3.14
N LEU A 704 19.46 17.95 2.59
CA LEU A 704 20.49 17.21 3.33
C LEU A 704 20.99 17.95 4.59
N SER A 705 21.07 19.28 4.54
CA SER A 705 21.51 20.07 5.70
C SER A 705 20.57 19.95 6.91
N TRP A 706 19.28 19.67 6.71
CA TRP A 706 18.28 19.58 7.79
C TRP A 706 18.50 18.37 8.71
N TYR A 707 19.16 17.32 8.22
CA TYR A 707 19.54 16.16 9.03
C TYR A 707 20.66 16.49 10.03
N LEU A 708 21.46 17.54 9.81
CA LEU A 708 22.56 17.93 10.69
C LEU A 708 22.08 18.46 12.06
N PRO A 709 21.14 19.43 12.17
CA PRO A 709 20.52 19.81 13.44
C PRO A 709 19.96 18.61 14.22
N VAL A 710 19.27 17.68 13.54
CA VAL A 710 18.67 16.49 14.16
C VAL A 710 19.76 15.57 14.72
N ALA A 711 20.78 15.25 13.91
CA ALA A 711 21.91 14.43 14.35
C ALA A 711 22.68 15.07 15.52
N LEU A 712 22.95 16.37 15.46
CA LEU A 712 23.62 17.10 16.54
C LEU A 712 22.78 17.15 17.81
N PHE A 713 21.46 17.30 17.72
CA PHE A 713 20.55 17.20 18.87
C PHE A 713 20.61 15.81 19.52
N VAL A 714 20.58 14.74 18.73
CA VAL A 714 20.74 13.37 19.24
C VAL A 714 22.10 13.16 19.92
N GLY A 715 23.20 13.53 19.24
CA GLY A 715 24.56 13.31 19.71
C GLY A 715 24.98 14.16 20.92
N LEU A 716 24.42 15.37 21.07
CA LEU A 716 24.76 16.31 22.15
C LEU A 716 23.75 16.34 23.29
N VAL A 717 22.45 16.28 22.99
CA VAL A 717 21.37 16.41 24.00
C VAL A 717 20.86 15.04 24.42
N VAL A 718 20.38 14.21 23.47
CA VAL A 718 19.81 12.88 23.81
C VAL A 718 20.86 11.98 24.45
N ARG A 719 22.11 12.00 23.95
CA ARG A 719 23.26 11.33 24.58
C ARG A 719 23.37 11.62 26.08
N ARG A 720 23.17 12.87 26.53
CA ARG A 720 23.32 13.25 27.94
C ARG A 720 22.35 12.47 28.84
N TYR A 721 21.14 12.21 28.36
CA TYR A 721 20.13 11.42 29.07
C TYR A 721 20.40 9.91 28.93
N ALA A 722 20.89 9.47 27.77
CA ALA A 722 21.20 8.07 27.49
C ALA A 722 22.47 7.53 28.18
N ILE A 723 23.40 8.37 28.67
CA ILE A 723 24.64 7.91 29.34
C ILE A 723 24.38 6.89 30.47
N ASN A 724 23.40 7.14 31.33
CA ASN A 724 23.08 6.25 32.46
C ASN A 724 22.43 4.93 32.04
N LEU A 725 21.83 4.91 30.85
CA LEU A 725 21.25 3.73 30.22
C LEU A 725 22.35 2.91 29.52
N ASN A 726 23.19 3.59 28.74
CA ASN A 726 24.32 2.99 28.03
C ASN A 726 25.29 2.29 28.99
N ALA A 727 25.66 2.93 30.11
CA ALA A 727 26.54 2.35 31.11
C ALA A 727 25.94 1.10 31.80
N LEU A 728 24.60 0.97 31.84
CA LEU A 728 23.93 -0.25 32.28
C LEU A 728 24.12 -1.35 31.23
N PHE A 729 23.82 -1.05 29.96
CA PHE A 729 23.97 -2.00 28.85
C PHE A 729 25.42 -2.48 28.69
N ASP A 730 26.41 -1.59 28.77
CA ASP A 730 27.83 -1.97 28.73
C ASP A 730 28.18 -2.98 29.82
N ARG A 731 27.69 -2.75 31.06
CA ARG A 731 27.94 -3.67 32.18
C ARG A 731 27.28 -5.03 31.93
N ARG A 732 26.01 -5.04 31.51
CA ARG A 732 25.25 -6.27 31.23
C ARG A 732 25.79 -7.08 30.05
N LEU A 733 26.30 -6.40 29.02
CA LEU A 733 26.97 -7.04 27.89
C LEU A 733 28.37 -7.52 28.29
N GLY A 734 29.08 -6.77 29.14
CA GLY A 734 30.36 -7.17 29.72
C GLY A 734 30.23 -8.43 30.61
N ASP A 735 29.13 -8.54 31.38
CA ASP A 735 28.80 -9.75 32.17
C ASP A 735 28.68 -11.03 31.30
N THR A 736 28.66 -10.94 29.95
CA THR A 736 28.60 -12.10 29.04
C THR A 736 29.95 -12.59 28.51
N ASP A 737 31.04 -11.81 28.65
CA ASP A 737 32.37 -12.02 28.04
C ASP A 737 32.42 -12.24 26.50
N LEU A 738 31.27 -12.26 25.82
CA LEU A 738 31.15 -12.53 24.37
C LEU A 738 31.09 -11.27 23.50
N MET A 739 30.74 -10.11 24.08
CA MET A 739 30.52 -8.86 23.32
C MET A 739 31.53 -7.77 23.70
N ILE A 740 32.02 -7.05 22.68
CA ILE A 740 32.99 -5.96 22.86
C ILE A 740 32.29 -4.75 23.49
N THR A 741 32.68 -4.39 24.72
CA THR A 741 32.10 -3.24 25.47
C THR A 741 33.13 -2.15 25.77
N GLU A 742 32.80 -0.88 25.52
CA GLU A 742 33.63 0.27 25.90
C GLU A 742 33.26 0.78 27.31
N HIS A 743 34.20 0.61 28.26
CA HIS A 743 34.05 1.02 29.67
C HIS A 743 33.92 2.56 29.82
N ASN A 744 32.73 3.03 30.20
CA ASN A 744 32.45 4.46 30.32
C ASN A 744 32.95 5.04 31.65
N SER A 745 33.98 5.89 31.59
CA SER A 745 34.46 6.65 32.76
C SER A 745 33.67 7.95 33.04
N MET A 746 32.55 8.18 32.35
CA MET A 746 31.66 9.33 32.53
C MET A 746 30.35 8.96 33.24
N ILE A 747 30.42 8.24 34.36
CA ILE A 747 29.30 8.23 35.33
C ILE A 747 29.21 9.64 35.91
N ASN A 748 28.30 10.46 35.39
CA ASN A 748 28.10 11.82 35.85
C ASN A 748 27.15 11.80 37.06
N GLU A 749 27.70 11.92 38.28
CA GLU A 749 26.92 12.03 39.53
C GLU A 749 25.93 13.21 39.52
N GLN A 750 26.13 14.16 38.60
CA GLN A 750 25.28 15.33 38.38
C GLN A 750 24.23 15.12 37.28
N VAL A 751 23.18 14.34 37.56
CA VAL A 751 21.78 14.82 37.69
C VAL A 751 20.99 13.65 38.28
N SER A 752 20.99 13.53 39.61
CA SER A 752 19.95 12.77 40.27
C SER A 752 18.91 13.76 40.81
N LEU A 753 17.62 13.51 40.57
CA LEU A 753 16.56 14.24 41.28
C LEU A 753 16.70 14.08 42.81
N THR A 754 17.39 13.03 43.25
CA THR A 754 17.77 12.78 44.66
C THR A 754 18.89 13.66 45.21
N SER A 755 19.61 14.48 44.42
CA SER A 755 20.49 15.52 45.00
C SER A 755 19.70 16.79 45.35
N VAL A 756 18.71 17.15 44.53
CA VAL A 756 17.75 18.25 44.82
C VAL A 756 16.79 17.84 45.95
N PHE A 757 16.28 16.60 45.94
CA PHE A 757 15.57 16.02 47.09
C PHE A 757 16.51 15.63 48.26
N GLY A 758 17.82 15.60 48.04
CA GLY A 758 18.83 15.40 49.09
C GLY A 758 18.89 16.60 50.03
N ALA A 759 18.73 17.81 49.50
CA ALA A 759 18.59 19.03 50.27
C ALA A 759 17.29 19.10 51.11
N THR A 760 16.31 18.22 50.84
CA THR A 760 15.07 18.06 51.64
C THR A 760 14.99 16.70 52.34
N SER A 761 16.11 16.01 52.51
CA SER A 761 16.24 14.66 53.10
C SER A 761 16.06 14.63 54.63
N GLY A 762 14.90 15.09 55.12
CA GLY A 762 14.49 15.01 56.53
C GLY A 762 13.37 13.99 56.83
N SER A 763 12.57 13.58 55.84
CA SER A 763 11.39 12.73 56.07
C SER A 763 11.69 11.23 55.93
N LYS A 764 11.57 10.50 57.05
CA LYS A 764 11.63 9.03 57.07
C LYS A 764 10.58 8.39 56.15
N ASP A 765 9.45 9.08 55.94
CA ASP A 765 8.34 8.65 55.10
C ASP A 765 8.68 8.58 53.61
N LEU A 766 9.50 9.50 53.07
CA LEU A 766 9.89 9.44 51.65
C LEU A 766 10.77 8.22 51.37
N ARG A 767 11.71 7.92 52.28
CA ARG A 767 12.55 6.72 52.19
C ARG A 767 11.72 5.44 52.34
N ALA A 768 10.73 5.42 53.24
CA ALA A 768 9.77 4.32 53.38
C ALA A 768 8.84 4.16 52.17
N PHE A 769 8.48 5.24 51.48
CA PHE A 769 7.68 5.20 50.26
C PHE A 769 8.48 4.64 49.07
N ILE A 770 9.72 5.10 48.88
CA ILE A 770 10.62 4.64 47.82
C ILE A 770 10.94 3.15 47.99
N THR A 771 11.30 2.70 49.19
CA THR A 771 11.58 1.26 49.43
C THR A 771 10.35 0.39 49.21
N ARG A 772 9.15 0.80 49.67
CA ARG A 772 7.89 0.09 49.36
C ARG A 772 7.61 0.00 47.86
N ARG A 773 7.85 1.07 47.10
CA ARG A 773 7.67 1.09 45.63
C ARG A 773 8.67 0.17 44.94
N ALA A 774 9.93 0.20 45.37
CA ALA A 774 10.97 -0.65 44.83
C ALA A 774 10.74 -2.14 45.12
N HIS A 775 10.38 -2.54 46.35
CA HIS A 775 10.04 -3.94 46.65
C HIS A 775 8.89 -4.46 45.78
N ARG A 776 7.84 -3.66 45.54
CA ARG A 776 6.74 -4.01 44.62
C ARG A 776 7.22 -4.17 43.17
N PHE A 777 8.20 -3.38 42.75
CA PHE A 777 8.80 -3.49 41.43
C PHE A 777 9.69 -4.73 41.32
N PHE A 778 10.63 -4.96 42.24
CA PHE A 778 11.49 -6.15 42.26
C PHE A 778 10.71 -7.47 42.34
N ALA A 779 9.57 -7.51 43.03
CA ALA A 779 8.69 -8.69 43.06
C ALA A 779 7.97 -8.96 41.71
N ARG A 780 7.83 -7.95 40.84
CA ARG A 780 7.21 -8.07 39.50
C ARG A 780 8.25 -8.19 38.38
N TYR A 781 9.45 -7.67 38.60
CA TYR A 781 10.53 -7.58 37.62
C TYR A 781 10.83 -8.89 36.87
N PRO A 782 10.92 -10.08 37.52
CA PRO A 782 11.15 -11.34 36.79
C PRO A 782 10.06 -11.62 35.75
N ARG A 783 8.79 -11.38 36.10
CA ARG A 783 7.67 -11.54 35.16
C ARG A 783 7.74 -10.53 34.03
N LEU A 784 8.04 -9.26 34.32
CA LEU A 784 8.11 -8.20 33.29
C LEU A 784 9.18 -8.51 32.24
N ILE A 785 10.37 -8.96 32.64
CA ILE A 785 11.42 -9.39 31.70
C ILE A 785 11.04 -10.67 30.95
N THR A 786 10.56 -11.70 31.64
CA THR A 786 10.17 -12.95 30.95
C THR A 786 9.05 -12.70 29.94
N THR A 787 8.03 -11.89 30.26
CA THR A 787 7.00 -11.49 29.31
C THR A 787 7.55 -10.70 28.14
N GLY A 788 8.48 -9.75 28.38
CA GLY A 788 9.11 -8.99 27.30
C GLY A 788 9.95 -9.87 26.36
N LEU A 789 10.76 -10.79 26.89
CA LEU A 789 11.55 -11.73 26.08
C LEU A 789 10.67 -12.73 25.33
N VAL A 790 9.61 -13.24 25.94
CA VAL A 790 8.64 -14.12 25.27
C VAL A 790 7.94 -13.37 24.13
N LEU A 791 7.51 -12.12 24.34
CA LEU A 791 6.95 -11.29 23.27
C LEU A 791 7.97 -11.03 22.16
N LEU A 792 9.23 -10.73 22.51
CA LEU A 792 10.31 -10.50 21.54
C LEU A 792 10.61 -11.73 20.66
N THR A 793 10.31 -12.94 21.12
CA THR A 793 10.45 -14.16 20.32
C THR A 793 9.15 -14.55 19.59
N VAL A 794 8.01 -14.53 20.28
CA VAL A 794 6.73 -15.05 19.76
C VAL A 794 6.08 -14.08 18.79
N LEU A 795 6.10 -12.77 19.09
CA LEU A 795 5.33 -11.79 18.32
C LEU A 795 5.96 -11.51 16.94
N PRO A 796 7.30 -11.45 16.80
CA PRO A 796 7.99 -11.63 15.52
C PRO A 796 7.61 -12.88 14.73
N PHE A 797 7.53 -14.04 15.38
CA PHE A 797 7.16 -15.29 14.70
C PHE A 797 5.69 -15.29 14.23
N VAL A 798 4.79 -14.68 15.00
CA VAL A 798 3.39 -14.47 14.61
C VAL A 798 3.29 -13.54 13.39
N PHE A 799 4.00 -12.41 13.37
CA PHE A 799 4.01 -11.53 12.19
C PHE A 799 4.65 -12.19 10.97
N LEU A 800 5.70 -13.01 11.15
CA LEU A 800 6.30 -13.80 10.09
C LEU A 800 5.27 -14.76 9.46
N ILE A 801 4.51 -15.49 10.28
CA ILE A 801 3.42 -16.37 9.79
C ILE A 801 2.32 -15.56 9.10
N LEU A 802 1.89 -14.44 9.68
CA LEU A 802 0.87 -13.57 9.08
C LEU A 802 1.32 -12.97 7.73
N LEU A 803 2.62 -12.77 7.50
CA LEU A 803 3.17 -12.31 6.22
C LEU A 803 3.00 -13.34 5.09
N PHE A 804 2.92 -14.65 5.42
CA PHE A 804 2.57 -15.69 4.46
C PHE A 804 1.05 -15.81 4.20
N VAL A 805 0.21 -15.47 5.19
CA VAL A 805 -1.26 -15.64 5.11
C VAL A 805 -1.97 -14.39 4.56
N THR A 806 -1.45 -13.19 4.84
CA THR A 806 -2.12 -11.93 4.51
C THR A 806 -1.63 -11.30 3.20
N ARG A 807 -2.52 -10.60 2.49
CA ARG A 807 -2.16 -9.84 1.28
C ARG A 807 -1.36 -8.57 1.59
N ALA A 808 -1.54 -7.98 2.78
CA ALA A 808 -0.91 -6.71 3.21
C ALA A 808 0.53 -6.88 3.75
N LYS A 809 1.40 -7.53 2.98
CA LYS A 809 2.76 -7.93 3.41
C LYS A 809 3.61 -6.79 3.97
N ILE A 810 3.54 -5.60 3.35
CA ILE A 810 4.32 -4.43 3.78
C ILE A 810 3.84 -3.92 5.14
N ALA A 811 2.53 -3.84 5.37
CA ALA A 811 1.97 -3.44 6.66
C ALA A 811 2.32 -4.43 7.79
N MET A 812 2.39 -5.73 7.47
CA MET A 812 2.86 -6.74 8.44
C MET A 812 4.36 -6.60 8.70
N LEU A 813 5.18 -6.29 7.69
CA LEU A 813 6.62 -6.10 7.84
C LEU A 813 6.96 -4.82 8.63
N THR A 814 6.21 -3.73 8.44
CA THR A 814 6.37 -2.50 9.23
C THR A 814 5.89 -2.70 10.67
N ALA A 815 4.73 -3.34 10.87
CA ALA A 815 4.25 -3.71 12.21
C ALA A 815 5.24 -4.65 12.93
N TRP A 816 5.86 -5.59 12.20
CA TRP A 816 6.89 -6.47 12.72
C TRP A 816 8.10 -5.70 13.24
N ILE A 817 8.70 -4.83 12.41
CA ILE A 817 9.86 -4.00 12.81
C ILE A 817 9.49 -3.07 13.97
N LEU A 818 8.34 -2.39 13.91
CA LEU A 818 7.87 -1.51 14.99
C LEU A 818 7.65 -2.28 16.30
N SER A 819 7.15 -3.52 16.24
CA SER A 819 6.94 -4.33 17.42
C SER A 819 8.24 -4.72 18.11
N ILE A 820 9.29 -5.06 17.35
CA ILE A 820 10.63 -5.32 17.89
C ILE A 820 11.14 -4.06 18.59
N ILE A 821 11.11 -2.91 17.92
CA ILE A 821 11.55 -1.62 18.48
C ILE A 821 10.80 -1.26 19.77
N LEU A 822 9.48 -1.48 19.82
CA LEU A 822 8.65 -1.20 21.00
C LEU A 822 8.92 -2.17 22.16
N ILE A 823 9.14 -3.47 21.88
CA ILE A 823 9.45 -4.47 22.91
C ILE A 823 10.87 -4.26 23.45
N ASP A 824 11.84 -3.95 22.58
CA ASP A 824 13.19 -3.54 22.99
C ASP A 824 13.12 -2.29 23.88
N ALA A 825 12.42 -1.23 23.44
CA ALA A 825 12.23 -0.02 24.24
C ALA A 825 11.58 -0.31 25.61
N TYR A 826 10.62 -1.23 25.66
CA TYR A 826 10.00 -1.69 26.91
C TYR A 826 11.01 -2.41 27.83
N LEU A 827 11.78 -3.37 27.31
CA LEU A 827 12.81 -4.11 28.06
C LEU A 827 13.90 -3.16 28.58
N ILE A 828 14.37 -2.24 27.73
CA ILE A 828 15.29 -1.14 28.04
C ILE A 828 14.78 -0.31 29.23
N VAL A 829 13.50 0.09 29.21
CA VAL A 829 12.90 0.89 30.30
C VAL A 829 12.73 0.08 31.59
N VAL A 830 12.32 -1.20 31.51
CA VAL A 830 12.17 -2.07 32.68
C VAL A 830 13.52 -2.27 33.40
N GLU A 831 14.60 -2.56 32.67
CA GLU A 831 15.93 -2.73 33.27
C GLU A 831 16.50 -1.40 33.79
N TYR A 832 16.25 -0.27 33.12
CA TYR A 832 16.61 1.05 33.64
C TYR A 832 15.91 1.36 34.98
N ILE A 833 14.62 1.04 35.11
CA ILE A 833 13.87 1.23 36.36
C ILE A 833 14.43 0.32 37.47
N ARG A 834 14.82 -0.92 37.16
CA ARG A 834 15.48 -1.82 38.12
C ARG A 834 16.76 -1.19 38.67
N GLU A 835 17.67 -0.79 37.80
CA GLU A 835 18.97 -0.23 38.19
C GLU A 835 18.81 1.13 38.90
N SER A 836 17.80 1.92 38.51
CA SER A 836 17.41 3.15 39.24
C SER A 836 17.01 2.86 40.68
N PHE A 837 16.15 1.86 40.93
CA PHE A 837 15.78 1.46 42.28
C PHE A 837 16.94 0.79 43.05
N ALA A 838 17.77 -0.04 42.40
CA ALA A 838 18.95 -0.64 43.03
C ALA A 838 19.92 0.42 43.56
N ARG A 839 20.21 1.44 42.74
CA ARG A 839 21.03 2.60 43.12
C ARG A 839 20.38 3.44 44.23
N GLN A 840 19.06 3.67 44.19
CA GLN A 840 18.35 4.46 45.21
C GLN A 840 18.29 3.81 46.61
N ILE A 841 18.33 2.48 46.71
CA ILE A 841 18.33 1.78 48.01
C ILE A 841 19.76 1.61 48.55
N GLY A 842 20.79 1.88 47.73
CA GLY A 842 22.19 1.63 48.08
C GLY A 842 22.60 0.16 47.93
N ILE A 843 21.81 -0.64 47.22
CA ILE A 843 22.06 -2.08 46.98
C ILE A 843 22.83 -2.24 45.66
N SER A 844 23.96 -1.54 45.54
CA SER A 844 24.93 -1.74 44.46
C SER A 844 26.04 -2.74 44.82
N ALA A 845 25.95 -3.36 46.00
CA ALA A 845 26.97 -4.23 46.58
C ALA A 845 26.40 -5.44 47.37
N MET A 846 25.18 -5.92 47.06
CA MET A 846 24.73 -7.24 47.52
C MET A 846 24.82 -8.25 46.38
N THR A 847 25.40 -9.40 46.69
CA THR A 847 25.49 -10.56 45.79
C THR A 847 24.11 -11.19 45.54
N ALA A 848 24.01 -12.04 44.51
CA ALA A 848 22.74 -12.69 44.15
C ALA A 848 22.17 -13.54 45.31
N ASP A 849 23.04 -14.17 46.11
CA ASP A 849 22.65 -14.93 47.28
C ASP A 849 22.20 -14.02 48.45
N GLU A 850 22.85 -12.88 48.72
CA GLU A 850 22.38 -11.90 49.73
C GLU A 850 21.02 -11.29 49.37
N PHE A 851 20.77 -11.05 48.08
CA PHE A 851 19.47 -10.60 47.58
C PHE A 851 18.40 -11.70 47.72
N ARG A 852 18.76 -12.96 47.46
CA ARG A 852 17.88 -14.12 47.67
C ARG A 852 17.56 -14.30 49.16
N ASP A 853 18.55 -14.15 50.03
CA ASP A 853 18.40 -14.34 51.47
C ASP A 853 17.61 -13.20 52.13
N THR A 854 17.80 -11.94 51.70
CA THR A 854 16.94 -10.82 52.13
C THR A 854 15.50 -10.93 51.59
N MET A 855 15.29 -11.49 50.40
CA MET A 855 13.94 -11.82 49.90
C MET A 855 13.26 -12.93 50.72
N LEU A 856 13.99 -14.02 51.01
CA LEU A 856 13.46 -15.19 51.74
C LEU A 856 13.20 -14.85 53.22
N ASN A 857 14.19 -14.27 53.92
CA ASN A 857 14.05 -13.89 55.33
C ASN A 857 13.12 -12.69 55.53
N GLY A 858 13.01 -11.80 54.53
CA GLY A 858 12.06 -10.69 54.53
C GLY A 858 10.59 -11.11 54.55
N TYR A 859 10.25 -12.32 54.10
CA TYR A 859 8.89 -12.86 54.13
C TYR A 859 8.44 -13.35 55.52
N VAL A 860 9.36 -13.57 56.46
CA VAL A 860 9.06 -14.13 57.80
C VAL A 860 8.37 -13.11 58.72
N TRP A 861 8.57 -11.81 58.51
CA TRP A 861 8.11 -10.73 59.40
C TRP A 861 6.60 -10.43 59.38
N ARG A 862 5.76 -11.35 58.85
CA ARG A 862 4.29 -11.22 58.85
C ARG A 862 3.50 -12.40 59.41
N ARG A 863 4.14 -13.38 60.06
CA ARG A 863 3.42 -14.49 60.74
C ARG A 863 3.66 -14.60 62.26
N ALA A 864 4.67 -13.93 62.81
CA ALA A 864 5.07 -14.02 64.22
C ALA A 864 4.36 -13.02 65.17
N ARG A 865 3.24 -12.40 64.77
CA ARG A 865 2.56 -11.37 65.59
C ARG A 865 1.05 -11.58 65.78
N HIS A 866 0.62 -12.84 65.90
CA HIS A 866 -0.76 -13.21 66.26
C HIS A 866 -0.89 -14.34 67.32
N LYS A 867 0.21 -14.71 67.99
CA LYS A 867 0.20 -15.60 69.17
C LYS A 867 1.13 -15.05 70.26
N HIS A 868 0.73 -13.95 70.90
CA HIS A 868 1.13 -13.55 72.27
C HIS A 868 0.30 -12.33 72.68
N ALA A 869 -0.97 -12.58 72.98
CA ALA A 869 -1.89 -11.62 73.59
C ALA A 869 -2.86 -12.41 74.48
N ASN A 870 -2.33 -13.00 75.56
CA ASN A 870 -3.04 -13.46 76.77
C ASN A 870 -2.04 -14.13 77.73
N SER A 871 -1.58 -13.40 78.75
CA SER A 871 -1.22 -13.90 80.09
C SER A 871 -0.69 -12.76 80.96
N TRP A 872 -1.60 -12.08 81.65
CA TRP A 872 -1.32 -11.35 82.89
C TRP A 872 -2.48 -11.62 83.85
N ALA A 873 -2.44 -12.77 84.52
CA ALA A 873 -3.30 -13.11 85.65
C ALA A 873 -2.71 -14.31 86.40
N GLY A 874 -2.76 -14.29 87.74
CA GLY A 874 -2.59 -15.47 88.58
C GLY A 874 -1.16 -15.80 89.03
N ALA A 875 -0.81 -15.36 90.24
CA ALA A 875 0.18 -16.04 91.07
C ALA A 875 -0.46 -17.23 91.82
N TRP A 876 0.36 -18.00 92.55
CA TRP A 876 0.03 -19.10 93.50
C TRP A 876 -0.06 -20.54 92.94
N GLY A 877 0.75 -21.45 93.52
CA GLY A 877 0.27 -22.80 93.92
C GLY A 877 0.93 -24.07 93.34
N ASN A 878 1.64 -24.82 94.20
CA ASN A 878 1.85 -26.29 94.23
C ASN A 878 2.52 -27.10 93.07
N ALA A 879 3.76 -27.54 93.34
CA ALA A 879 4.23 -28.92 93.59
C ALA A 879 3.57 -30.20 92.96
N ASN A 880 4.46 -31.21 92.76
CA ASN A 880 4.23 -32.68 92.65
C ASN A 880 3.66 -33.27 91.32
N VAL A 881 3.99 -34.49 90.85
CA VAL A 881 5.12 -35.45 91.05
C VAL A 881 5.02 -36.63 90.02
N THR A 882 6.12 -37.35 89.68
CA THR A 882 6.21 -38.73 89.05
C THR A 882 5.61 -38.99 87.62
N SER A 883 5.97 -40.03 86.82
CA SER A 883 7.11 -41.01 86.76
C SER A 883 7.11 -41.89 85.47
N ASP A 884 8.30 -42.30 85.03
CA ASP A 884 8.73 -43.64 84.51
C ASP A 884 8.23 -44.37 83.23
N MET A 885 9.25 -44.85 82.45
CA MET A 885 9.43 -46.20 81.84
C MET A 885 8.45 -46.68 80.73
N ASN A 886 8.70 -47.63 79.79
CA ASN A 886 9.81 -48.50 79.31
C ASN A 886 9.37 -49.11 77.93
N ASN A 887 10.09 -49.92 77.12
CA ASN A 887 11.52 -50.16 76.77
C ASN A 887 11.57 -51.25 75.63
N THR A 888 12.71 -51.44 74.92
CA THR A 888 13.06 -52.53 73.96
C THR A 888 12.27 -52.66 72.63
N GLY A 889 12.84 -53.12 71.50
CA GLY A 889 14.25 -53.44 71.17
C GLY A 889 14.46 -54.19 69.83
N SER A 890 15.70 -54.16 69.30
CA SER A 890 16.35 -55.11 68.35
C SER A 890 15.69 -55.43 66.98
N ALA A 891 16.33 -55.13 65.83
CA ALA A 891 17.37 -55.94 65.11
C ALA A 891 16.76 -56.75 63.94
N ASP A 892 17.42 -57.09 62.81
CA ASP A 892 18.68 -56.63 62.18
C ASP A 892 18.77 -57.22 60.74
N ASN A 893 19.64 -56.62 59.91
CA ASN A 893 20.49 -57.24 58.88
C ASN A 893 20.09 -57.54 57.40
N THR A 894 21.15 -57.41 56.58
CA THR A 894 21.44 -57.88 55.21
C THR A 894 20.72 -57.25 53.99
N HIS A 895 21.28 -57.30 52.77
CA HIS A 895 22.61 -56.91 52.20
C HIS A 895 22.57 -57.17 50.67
N ASN A 896 23.44 -56.47 49.91
CA ASN A 896 23.92 -56.82 48.56
C ASN A 896 22.99 -56.90 47.32
N ALA A 897 23.04 -55.83 46.53
CA ALA A 897 23.83 -55.71 45.28
C ALA A 897 23.45 -56.43 43.96
N HIS A 898 23.72 -55.66 42.88
CA HIS A 898 24.14 -56.04 41.51
C HIS A 898 23.10 -56.35 40.40
N ASN A 899 22.92 -55.34 39.53
CA ASN A 899 23.46 -55.26 38.15
C ASN A 899 22.52 -55.46 36.92
N THR A 900 22.76 -54.59 35.93
CA THR A 900 22.60 -54.72 34.45
C THR A 900 21.23 -54.87 33.74
N ASP A 901 21.10 -54.06 32.66
CA ASP A 901 20.35 -54.20 31.40
C ASP A 901 18.80 -54.36 31.45
N ASN A 902 17.98 -53.89 30.49
CA ASN A 902 18.17 -53.75 29.05
C ASN A 902 17.03 -52.94 28.35
N THR A 903 17.28 -52.49 27.11
CA THR A 903 16.33 -52.26 25.97
C THR A 903 14.93 -51.58 26.10
N GLN A 904 14.76 -50.53 25.28
CA GLN A 904 13.64 -50.23 24.34
C GLN A 904 12.26 -50.91 24.50
N SER A 905 11.17 -50.11 24.45
CA SER A 905 10.10 -50.20 23.41
C SER A 905 8.88 -49.29 23.68
N GLY A 906 8.32 -48.67 22.62
CA GLY A 906 6.89 -48.33 22.51
C GLY A 906 6.46 -46.92 22.96
N GLY A 907 5.54 -46.24 22.26
CA GLY A 907 4.82 -46.63 21.04
C GLY A 907 4.01 -45.49 20.41
N VAL A 908 3.52 -45.74 19.20
CA VAL A 908 2.87 -44.78 18.29
C VAL A 908 1.47 -44.34 18.75
N ARG A 909 1.18 -43.04 18.65
CA ARG A 909 -0.06 -42.52 18.03
C ARG A 909 0.09 -41.07 17.58
#